data_AF-A0A7L9IYH0-F1
#
_entry.id   AF-A0A7L9IYH0-F1
#
_cell.length_a   1.000
_cell.length_b   1.000
_cell.length_c   1.000
_cell.angle_alpha   90.00
_cell.angle_beta   90.00
_cell.angle_gamma   90.00
#
_symmetry.space_group_name_H-M   'P 1'
#
loop_
_entity.id
_entity.type
_entity.pdbx_description
1 polymer ?
#
loop_
_entity_poly.entity_id
_entity_poly.type
_entity_poly.pdbx_seq_one_letter_code
_entity_poly.pdbx_strand_id
1 'polypeptide(L)'
;MAGLTNKERVGRVLDLVSDGLGPWMVQVLHGKYGSDWATQVGRTAGLTGRDTTPNVTDAAYLFWVFDKQWHAVFKDHLSFEDKRAASALWDARKEWAHGERISSERTERVLMDGEHLLRAVGAVEQADKADDMRREYRRIIFEEDQKRLQRAREKALSVQVDSAGLPAWRDVVEPHDDVARGTFELAQFAADLRQVHQGIAAPEYGDPAEFFGRTYLTRGLRYLLEQSVKRLTGTGGEPVLDLMTTFGGGKTHSLLAVYHAASGVSADDLPGMRDVLDGLDVAELPSGVSRAVLVGNDISVLGSQKADGTVVNTMWGELAYQLGGVEGYQMLARYDEKSVPPTTTDLAAVLSKFGPAIVLVDEWVAYLRQLWSLEQTPPGGTFDAHMTFVQSLTEAVKSVPNAQLVVSLPASDVVRDMPAAESPIENEHEIGGTAGLEALRHLRSVIHRVESAWQPATIQESLEIVRRRIFKPFGREQDAARDLVVQKFMDHYLRHASDVPSEVMQPGYRATMRTAYPIHPELFDRLYKDWSTLERFQRTRGVLRLMATVVAALWSSGDKSPMVLPALVPLDNAKVIDELTNHLDDAWKPIVDADIAGETSTANLIDSEIKILGKSMATKRAARCVFIGSAPMANLRQRDGSNAPVRGIEQKRVVLGSTYPGDNPAHVTDALRRLGDTGKYMNRDQDRYWLSLQQTVAQIVQERADSYHDEQVFDELAGVVRQETDKGLFQRVHRFPPTSGDVEDDPGIGLVIFGPDRAFSKRAKSTAEGEALAFLNKRGTNARIHKNSLVFLAPEVDRVDVLLNAVRQRMAWESILSNKDSLNLDQHNIKVAESRVAQSKQTVTDSIREAYRWILVPTQEPGSSEIELEAILMNGDGTLAERVTKKADSGEFVVRSFSPSLLRMQIDRLKLWKDKPYVPLDVLTGYFSQYVYMPKVAQPKVIIDSVWHLDEVLSIELDGFAYADSHEDGRFAGLTTGKPAAVRQGGLLVDPKVAFKQIEEDTPGPVDPSPGPGGDEPRPNPPGGGGGGTTPGPGGGGAGGGTTASVPTRFHATKEVTSDRVVRDVAQIYEEVISHFVTNGVAVKVTLDVESDSLDKLTTDQRSAIRENLKTLGFNDDDWSMG
;
A
#
# COMPACT_ATOMS: atom_id res chain seq x y z
N MET A 1 -3.76 40.13 25.63
CA MET A 1 -4.76 40.11 26.73
C MET A 1 -5.49 38.80 26.64
N ALA A 2 -5.52 37.99 27.71
CA ALA A 2 -6.24 36.73 27.71
C ALA A 2 -7.75 37.01 27.55
N GLY A 3 -8.37 36.45 26.51
CA GLY A 3 -9.80 36.58 26.28
C GLY A 3 -10.60 35.78 27.32
N LEU A 4 -11.73 36.32 27.76
CA LEU A 4 -12.65 35.64 28.68
C LEU A 4 -13.17 34.35 28.05
N THR A 5 -13.15 33.27 28.80
CA THR A 5 -13.75 31.99 28.43
C THR A 5 -15.28 32.07 28.40
N ASN A 6 -15.93 31.19 27.63
CA ASN A 6 -17.40 31.08 27.59
C ASN A 6 -18.02 30.94 29.00
N LYS A 7 -17.39 30.15 29.88
CA LYS A 7 -17.84 29.95 31.25
C LYS A 7 -17.75 31.23 32.09
N GLU A 8 -16.69 32.01 31.94
CA GLU A 8 -16.53 33.30 32.63
C GLU A 8 -17.55 34.34 32.14
N ARG A 9 -17.86 34.36 30.84
CA ARG A 9 -18.87 35.26 30.27
C ARG A 9 -20.28 34.93 30.78
N VAL A 10 -20.64 33.65 30.87
CA VAL A 10 -21.91 33.21 31.46
C VAL A 10 -21.99 33.59 32.94
N GLY A 11 -20.93 33.33 33.72
CA GLY A 11 -20.90 33.72 35.14
C GLY A 11 -21.15 35.22 35.35
N ARG A 12 -20.44 36.07 34.60
CA ARG A 12 -20.59 37.52 34.69
C ARG A 12 -21.99 38.02 34.33
N VAL A 13 -22.67 37.42 33.36
CA VAL A 13 -24.06 37.81 33.05
C VAL A 13 -25.04 37.32 34.12
N LEU A 14 -24.81 36.17 34.74
CA LEU A 14 -25.61 35.72 35.88
C LEU A 14 -25.45 36.67 37.09
N ASP A 15 -24.25 37.21 37.31
CA ASP A 15 -24.01 38.25 38.32
C ASP A 15 -24.78 39.53 37.99
N LEU A 16 -24.69 40.02 36.75
CA LEU A 16 -25.45 41.19 36.29
C LEU A 16 -26.97 41.01 36.45
N VAL A 17 -27.48 39.82 36.11
CA VAL A 17 -28.89 39.46 36.29
C VAL A 17 -29.25 39.49 37.77
N SER A 18 -28.39 39.00 38.66
CA SER A 18 -28.65 39.03 40.11
C SER A 18 -28.71 40.46 40.66
N ASP A 19 -27.77 41.31 40.23
CA ASP A 19 -27.69 42.72 40.62
C ASP A 19 -28.91 43.53 40.17
N GLY A 20 -29.48 43.22 39.00
CA GLY A 20 -30.67 43.90 38.49
C GLY A 20 -31.99 43.31 38.98
N LEU A 21 -32.12 41.98 38.98
CA LEU A 21 -33.34 41.27 39.34
C LEU A 21 -33.62 41.33 40.85
N GLY A 22 -32.58 41.27 41.69
CA GLY A 22 -32.72 41.24 43.15
C GLY A 22 -33.48 42.44 43.74
N PRO A 23 -33.03 43.69 43.51
CA PRO A 23 -33.71 44.88 44.03
C PRO A 23 -35.16 45.01 43.55
N TRP A 24 -35.40 44.76 42.26
CA TRP A 24 -36.74 44.78 41.68
C TRP A 24 -37.66 43.74 42.32
N MET A 25 -37.16 42.51 42.48
CA MET A 25 -37.91 41.41 43.07
C MET A 25 -38.32 41.71 44.52
N VAL A 26 -37.42 42.28 45.31
CA VAL A 26 -37.70 42.69 46.69
C VAL A 26 -38.78 43.78 46.72
N GLN A 27 -38.70 44.78 45.84
CA GLN A 27 -39.70 45.85 45.77
C GLN A 27 -41.09 45.30 45.47
N VAL A 28 -41.20 44.39 44.49
CA VAL A 28 -42.48 43.78 44.08
C VAL A 28 -43.03 42.87 45.20
N LEU A 29 -42.18 42.05 45.83
CA LEU A 29 -42.58 41.18 46.93
C LEU A 29 -43.02 41.99 48.17
N HIS A 30 -42.31 43.06 48.50
CA HIS A 30 -42.69 43.96 49.59
C HIS A 30 -44.00 44.68 49.28
N GLY A 31 -44.25 45.05 48.03
CA GLY A 31 -45.52 45.65 47.59
C GLY A 31 -46.73 44.76 47.86
N LYS A 32 -46.58 43.44 47.72
CA LYS A 32 -47.66 42.47 47.94
C LYS A 32 -47.76 41.98 49.39
N TYR A 33 -46.63 41.64 50.00
CA TYR A 33 -46.59 40.93 51.28
C TYR A 33 -46.13 41.80 52.46
N GLY A 34 -45.76 43.07 52.24
CA GLY A 34 -45.28 43.99 53.26
C GLY A 34 -43.90 43.63 53.81
N SER A 35 -43.60 44.07 55.04
CA SER A 35 -42.31 43.80 55.71
C SER A 35 -42.04 42.30 55.95
N ASP A 36 -43.08 41.48 55.95
CA ASP A 36 -43.00 40.04 56.21
C ASP A 36 -42.84 39.19 54.93
N TRP A 37 -42.54 39.82 53.79
CA TRP A 37 -42.43 39.14 52.49
C TRP A 37 -41.47 37.94 52.52
N ALA A 38 -40.35 38.06 53.23
CA ALA A 38 -39.35 37.00 53.38
C ALA A 38 -39.96 35.74 54.03
N THR A 39 -40.74 35.93 55.09
CA THR A 39 -41.43 34.84 55.79
C THR A 39 -42.54 34.23 54.93
N GLN A 40 -43.25 35.05 54.14
CA GLN A 40 -44.31 34.56 53.24
C GLN A 40 -43.75 33.74 52.08
N VAL A 41 -42.67 34.19 51.45
CA VAL A 41 -41.96 33.42 50.42
C VAL A 41 -41.43 32.10 51.00
N GLY A 42 -40.87 32.14 52.22
CA GLY A 42 -40.38 30.96 52.93
C GLY A 42 -41.45 29.94 53.33
N ARG A 43 -42.74 30.30 53.33
CA ARG A 43 -43.84 29.34 53.56
C ARG A 43 -44.24 28.57 52.30
N THR A 44 -43.72 28.94 51.14
CA THR A 44 -44.02 28.29 49.86
C THR A 44 -43.27 26.95 49.79
N ALA A 45 -43.97 25.85 49.46
CA ALA A 45 -43.46 24.48 49.58
C ALA A 45 -42.13 24.25 48.83
N GLY A 46 -41.13 23.68 49.52
CA GLY A 46 -39.85 23.24 48.94
C GLY A 46 -38.58 23.51 49.75
N LEU A 47 -38.65 24.12 50.94
CA LEU A 47 -37.48 24.42 51.76
C LEU A 47 -37.02 23.21 52.59
N THR A 48 -36.03 22.46 52.08
CA THR A 48 -35.24 21.55 52.92
C THR A 48 -34.14 22.34 53.63
N GLY A 49 -34.44 22.80 54.85
CA GLY A 49 -33.52 22.74 55.99
C GLY A 49 -32.21 23.55 56.03
N ARG A 50 -31.84 24.40 55.06
CA ARG A 50 -30.62 25.24 55.21
C ARG A 50 -30.70 26.73 54.84
N ASP A 51 -31.71 27.22 54.13
CA ASP A 51 -31.74 28.63 53.67
C ASP A 51 -33.10 29.33 53.93
N THR A 52 -33.45 29.56 55.20
CA THR A 52 -34.60 30.42 55.55
C THR A 52 -34.26 31.91 55.54
N THR A 53 -32.98 32.26 55.36
CA THR A 53 -32.51 33.64 55.20
C THR A 53 -32.58 34.07 53.74
N PRO A 54 -33.30 35.15 53.39
CA PRO A 54 -33.33 35.66 52.03
C PRO A 54 -31.94 36.03 51.54
N ASN A 55 -31.48 35.44 50.43
CA ASN A 55 -30.23 35.79 49.79
C ASN A 55 -30.49 36.41 48.42
N VAL A 56 -30.83 37.70 48.42
CA VAL A 56 -31.20 38.44 47.21
C VAL A 56 -30.01 38.77 46.29
N THR A 57 -28.81 38.34 46.66
CA THR A 57 -27.58 38.44 45.87
C THR A 57 -27.19 37.14 45.17
N ASP A 58 -27.87 36.01 45.45
CA ASP A 58 -27.63 34.73 44.76
C ASP A 58 -28.64 34.51 43.62
N ALA A 59 -28.13 34.38 42.39
CA ALA A 59 -28.90 34.04 41.20
C ALA A 59 -29.83 32.83 41.42
N ALA A 60 -29.38 31.77 42.12
CA ALA A 60 -30.22 30.60 42.38
C ALA A 60 -31.45 30.93 43.20
N TYR A 61 -31.23 31.68 44.27
CA TYR A 61 -32.28 32.07 45.19
C TYR A 61 -33.29 32.92 44.43
N LEU A 62 -32.82 33.89 43.65
CA LEU A 62 -33.67 34.75 42.82
C LEU A 62 -34.49 33.94 41.81
N PHE A 63 -33.87 33.06 41.00
CA PHE A 63 -34.62 32.25 40.03
C PHE A 63 -35.60 31.28 40.68
N TRP A 64 -35.27 30.73 41.85
CA TRP A 64 -36.18 29.89 42.62
C TRP A 64 -37.38 30.69 43.14
N VAL A 65 -37.16 31.86 43.75
CA VAL A 65 -38.25 32.74 44.20
C VAL A 65 -39.11 33.15 42.99
N PHE A 66 -38.47 33.49 41.87
CA PHE A 66 -39.13 33.85 40.62
C PHE A 66 -40.11 32.77 40.14
N ASP A 67 -39.69 31.50 40.11
CA ASP A 67 -40.55 30.39 39.72
C ASP A 67 -41.69 30.14 40.71
N LYS A 68 -41.38 30.09 42.01
CA LYS A 68 -42.37 29.77 43.06
C LYS A 68 -43.42 30.85 43.25
N GLN A 69 -43.06 32.11 43.05
CA GLN A 69 -43.98 33.24 43.16
C GLN A 69 -44.51 33.70 41.81
N TRP A 70 -44.29 32.96 40.72
CA TRP A 70 -44.74 33.38 39.38
C TRP A 70 -46.24 33.68 39.34
N HIS A 71 -47.08 32.69 39.64
CA HIS A 71 -48.54 32.85 39.55
C HIS A 71 -49.11 33.79 40.62
N ALA A 72 -48.40 33.93 41.74
CA ALA A 72 -48.85 34.73 42.85
C ALA A 72 -48.47 36.20 42.68
N VAL A 73 -47.30 36.50 42.10
CA VAL A 73 -46.69 37.84 42.16
C VAL A 73 -46.25 38.28 40.77
N PHE A 74 -45.34 37.55 40.13
CA PHE A 74 -44.61 38.09 38.97
C PHE A 74 -45.40 38.07 37.66
N LYS A 75 -46.45 37.23 37.55
CA LYS A 75 -47.30 37.14 36.35
C LYS A 75 -47.97 38.47 35.99
N ASP A 76 -48.23 39.34 36.96
CA ASP A 76 -48.88 40.64 36.74
C ASP A 76 -47.87 41.74 36.35
N HIS A 77 -46.57 41.47 36.45
CA HIS A 77 -45.50 42.44 36.16
C HIS A 77 -44.62 42.06 34.96
N LEU A 78 -44.57 40.78 34.60
CA LEU A 78 -43.71 40.25 33.53
C LEU A 78 -44.52 39.34 32.59
N SER A 79 -44.07 39.28 31.34
CA SER A 79 -44.66 38.43 30.31
C SER A 79 -44.23 36.96 30.45
N PHE A 80 -44.95 36.07 29.77
CA PHE A 80 -44.52 34.66 29.66
C PHE A 80 -43.19 34.50 28.90
N GLU A 81 -42.78 35.47 28.10
CA GLU A 81 -41.48 35.48 27.44
C GLU A 81 -40.35 35.72 28.44
N ASP A 82 -40.51 36.71 29.33
CA ASP A 82 -39.57 36.98 30.42
C ASP A 82 -39.43 35.76 31.35
N LYS A 83 -40.54 35.04 31.59
CA LYS A 83 -40.51 33.77 32.35
C LYS A 83 -39.62 32.73 31.67
N ARG A 84 -39.72 32.58 30.35
CA ARG A 84 -38.89 31.62 29.60
C ARG A 84 -37.42 32.00 29.64
N ALA A 85 -37.10 33.30 29.52
CA ALA A 85 -35.74 33.80 29.67
C ALA A 85 -35.18 33.51 31.07
N ALA A 86 -35.94 33.78 32.13
CA ALA A 86 -35.56 33.47 33.51
C ALA A 86 -35.32 31.96 33.73
N SER A 87 -36.18 31.09 33.17
CA SER A 87 -35.96 29.64 33.22
C SER A 87 -34.71 29.20 32.47
N ALA A 88 -34.45 29.76 31.28
CA ALA A 88 -33.26 29.46 30.51
C ALA A 88 -31.96 29.88 31.22
N LEU A 89 -31.98 31.04 31.88
CA LEU A 89 -30.87 31.53 32.72
C LEU A 89 -30.67 30.65 33.96
N TRP A 90 -31.75 30.14 34.56
CA TRP A 90 -31.66 29.22 35.69
C TRP A 90 -30.98 27.90 35.29
N ASP A 91 -31.31 27.35 34.12
CA ASP A 91 -30.63 26.16 33.61
C ASP A 91 -29.17 26.44 33.28
N ALA A 92 -28.86 27.58 32.66
CA ALA A 92 -27.47 28.00 32.41
C ALA A 92 -26.65 28.17 33.71
N ARG A 93 -27.29 28.62 34.79
CA ARG A 93 -26.66 28.71 36.12
C ARG A 93 -26.32 27.34 36.70
N LYS A 94 -27.15 26.32 36.47
CA LYS A 94 -26.85 24.93 36.86
C LYS A 94 -25.66 24.39 36.07
N GLU A 95 -25.67 24.56 34.74
CA GLU A 95 -24.56 24.16 33.85
C GLU A 95 -23.23 24.80 34.29
N TRP A 96 -23.27 26.11 34.60
CA TRP A 96 -22.11 26.86 35.08
C TRP A 96 -21.56 26.32 36.42
N ALA A 97 -22.45 25.99 37.35
CA ALA A 97 -22.10 25.46 38.68
C ALA A 97 -21.54 24.03 38.63
N HIS A 98 -22.03 23.17 37.73
CA HIS A 98 -21.54 21.80 37.56
C HIS A 98 -20.23 21.69 36.76
N GLY A 99 -19.75 22.82 36.21
CA GLY A 99 -18.47 22.87 35.50
C GLY A 99 -18.52 22.30 34.09
N GLU A 100 -19.70 22.27 33.48
CA GLU A 100 -19.90 21.76 32.12
C GLU A 100 -19.24 22.68 31.07
N ARG A 101 -18.89 22.10 29.91
CA ARG A 101 -18.40 22.88 28.76
C ARG A 101 -19.58 23.60 28.11
N ILE A 102 -19.60 24.92 28.22
CA ILE A 102 -20.64 25.77 27.61
C ILE A 102 -20.26 26.09 26.16
N SER A 103 -21.11 25.70 25.21
CA SER A 103 -20.92 25.97 23.79
C SER A 103 -21.01 27.46 23.46
N SER A 104 -20.52 27.83 22.28
CA SER A 104 -20.52 29.23 21.88
C SER A 104 -21.92 29.79 21.63
N GLU A 105 -22.76 29.00 20.97
CA GLU A 105 -24.17 29.30 20.77
C GLU A 105 -24.93 29.41 22.11
N ARG A 106 -24.64 28.52 23.07
CA ARG A 106 -25.22 28.58 24.41
C ARG A 106 -24.81 29.86 25.15
N THR A 107 -23.55 30.26 25.03
CA THR A 107 -23.02 31.50 25.63
C THR A 107 -23.75 32.72 25.07
N GLU A 108 -23.87 32.84 23.74
CA GLU A 108 -24.57 33.96 23.11
C GLU A 108 -26.04 34.05 23.56
N ARG A 109 -26.73 32.91 23.62
CA ARG A 109 -28.11 32.83 24.07
C ARG A 109 -28.27 33.30 25.53
N VAL A 110 -27.36 32.90 26.42
CA VAL A 110 -27.39 33.34 27.82
C VAL A 110 -27.16 34.85 27.96
N LEU A 111 -26.23 35.42 27.17
CA LEU A 111 -26.02 36.87 27.14
C LEU A 111 -27.29 37.62 26.68
N MET A 112 -27.98 37.08 25.67
CA MET A 112 -29.23 37.64 25.16
C MET A 112 -30.39 37.51 26.16
N ASP A 113 -30.60 36.33 26.74
CA ASP A 113 -31.68 36.09 27.72
C ASP A 113 -31.46 36.94 28.99
N GLY A 114 -30.20 37.14 29.39
CA GLY A 114 -29.80 38.02 30.50
C GLY A 114 -30.10 39.48 30.22
N GLU A 115 -29.73 39.98 29.03
CA GLU A 115 -30.09 41.32 28.58
C GLU A 115 -31.61 41.52 28.59
N HIS A 116 -32.36 40.59 28.00
CA HIS A 116 -33.82 40.66 27.88
C HIS A 116 -34.49 40.76 29.26
N LEU A 117 -34.13 39.85 30.18
CA LEU A 117 -34.70 39.84 31.52
C LEU A 117 -34.38 41.12 32.30
N LEU A 118 -33.15 41.63 32.17
CA LEU A 118 -32.73 42.89 32.81
C LEU A 118 -33.50 44.11 32.27
N ARG A 119 -33.74 44.16 30.96
CA ARG A 119 -34.58 45.22 30.37
C ARG A 119 -36.03 45.13 30.84
N ALA A 120 -36.59 43.92 30.97
CA ALA A 120 -37.96 43.71 31.40
C ALA A 120 -38.22 44.17 32.85
N VAL A 121 -37.22 44.04 33.74
CA VAL A 121 -37.31 44.52 35.13
C VAL A 121 -36.87 45.98 35.32
N GLY A 122 -36.49 46.68 34.25
CA GLY A 122 -36.07 48.08 34.28
C GLY A 122 -34.63 48.31 34.76
N ALA A 123 -33.80 47.27 34.84
CA ALA A 123 -32.39 47.33 35.21
C ALA A 123 -31.51 47.70 33.99
N VAL A 124 -31.67 48.93 33.48
CA VAL A 124 -31.08 49.37 32.20
C VAL A 124 -29.55 49.34 32.20
N GLU A 125 -28.90 49.75 33.30
CA GLU A 125 -27.43 49.79 33.37
C GLU A 125 -26.81 48.38 33.27
N GLN A 126 -27.41 47.40 33.95
CA GLN A 126 -26.99 46.01 33.89
C GLN A 126 -27.29 45.39 32.53
N ALA A 127 -28.43 45.75 31.92
CA ALA A 127 -28.80 45.28 30.59
C ALA A 127 -27.80 45.75 29.53
N ASP A 128 -27.37 47.02 29.57
CA ASP A 128 -26.41 47.55 28.60
C ASP A 128 -25.03 46.89 28.73
N LYS A 129 -24.59 46.57 29.97
CA LYS A 129 -23.37 45.76 30.19
C LYS A 129 -23.48 44.36 29.61
N ALA A 130 -24.66 43.72 29.69
CA ALA A 130 -24.89 42.41 29.07
C ALA A 130 -24.90 42.49 27.53
N ASP A 131 -25.45 43.55 26.94
CA ASP A 131 -25.41 43.78 25.48
C ASP A 131 -23.98 44.03 24.98
N ASP A 132 -23.19 44.84 25.68
CA ASP A 132 -21.78 45.08 25.35
C ASP A 132 -20.97 43.77 25.34
N MET A 133 -21.18 42.91 26.33
CA MET A 133 -20.57 41.58 26.39
C MET A 133 -21.01 40.70 25.20
N ARG A 134 -22.28 40.78 24.77
CA ARG A 134 -22.79 40.05 23.60
C ARG A 134 -22.15 40.56 22.30
N ARG A 135 -22.02 41.87 22.13
CA ARG A 135 -21.40 42.48 20.94
C ARG A 135 -19.92 42.12 20.82
N GLU A 136 -19.18 42.18 21.93
CA GLU A 136 -17.78 41.76 21.98
C GLU A 136 -17.64 40.27 21.60
N TYR A 137 -18.52 39.43 22.12
CA TYR A 137 -18.52 37.99 21.86
C TYR A 137 -18.74 37.66 20.38
N ARG A 138 -19.72 38.31 19.73
CA ARG A 138 -19.98 38.14 18.29
C ARG A 138 -18.79 38.53 17.42
N ARG A 139 -18.06 39.59 17.79
CA ARG A 139 -16.85 40.00 17.06
C ARG A 139 -15.77 38.92 17.10
N ILE A 140 -15.56 38.31 18.27
CA ILE A 140 -14.56 37.25 18.46
C ILE A 140 -14.93 36.01 17.64
N ILE A 141 -16.20 35.57 17.69
CA ILE A 141 -16.66 34.43 16.87
C ILE A 141 -16.48 34.72 15.38
N PHE A 142 -16.83 35.92 14.92
CA PHE A 142 -16.66 36.29 13.52
C PHE A 142 -15.18 36.23 13.08
N GLU A 143 -14.25 36.72 13.90
CA GLU A 143 -12.81 36.62 13.65
C GLU A 143 -12.31 35.16 13.66
N GLU A 144 -12.83 34.32 14.56
CA GLU A 144 -12.50 32.89 14.60
C GLU A 144 -13.04 32.13 13.39
N ASP A 145 -14.27 32.42 12.96
CA ASP A 145 -14.87 31.82 11.77
C ASP A 145 -14.17 32.26 10.49
N GLN A 146 -13.74 33.53 10.39
CA GLN A 146 -12.90 33.99 9.28
C GLN A 146 -11.56 33.24 9.25
N LYS A 147 -10.91 33.05 10.40
CA LYS A 147 -9.68 32.23 10.50
C LYS A 147 -9.95 30.75 10.18
N ARG A 148 -11.11 30.21 10.55
CA ARG A 148 -11.51 28.83 10.23
C ARG A 148 -11.78 28.65 8.74
N LEU A 149 -12.46 29.61 8.10
CA LEU A 149 -12.69 29.66 6.65
C LEU A 149 -11.36 29.83 5.90
N GLN A 150 -10.45 30.66 6.40
CA GLN A 150 -9.11 30.82 5.84
C GLN A 150 -8.30 29.52 5.95
N ARG A 151 -8.32 28.85 7.11
CA ARG A 151 -7.71 27.51 7.28
C ARG A 151 -8.38 26.45 6.41
N ALA A 152 -9.70 26.52 6.19
CA ALA A 152 -10.41 25.61 5.31
C ALA A 152 -10.07 25.85 3.83
N ARG A 153 -9.85 27.11 3.43
CA ARG A 153 -9.32 27.47 2.09
C ARG A 153 -7.87 27.03 1.91
N GLU A 154 -7.03 27.16 2.93
CA GLU A 154 -5.65 26.63 2.92
C GLU A 154 -5.63 25.09 2.88
N LYS A 155 -6.63 24.44 3.49
CA LYS A 155 -6.84 22.98 3.43
C LYS A 155 -7.46 22.51 2.11
N ALA A 156 -8.06 23.42 1.34
CA ALA A 156 -8.62 23.13 0.01
C ALA A 156 -7.54 23.05 -1.09
N LEU A 157 -6.30 23.44 -0.80
CA LEU A 157 -5.16 23.15 -1.66
C LEU A 157 -4.67 21.73 -1.37
N SER A 158 -4.90 20.83 -2.32
CA SER A 158 -4.52 19.43 -2.20
C SER A 158 -3.01 19.16 -2.16
N VAL A 159 -2.19 20.15 -2.53
CA VAL A 159 -0.72 20.13 -2.51
C VAL A 159 -0.17 21.47 -1.96
N GLN A 160 0.80 21.41 -1.06
CA GLN A 160 1.53 22.58 -0.54
C GLN A 160 2.91 22.67 -1.18
N VAL A 161 3.29 23.87 -1.64
CA VAL A 161 4.58 24.13 -2.30
C VAL A 161 5.37 25.16 -1.49
N ASP A 162 6.64 24.86 -1.22
CA ASP A 162 7.61 25.86 -0.74
C ASP A 162 8.13 26.63 -1.95
N SER A 163 7.66 27.86 -2.13
CA SER A 163 8.03 28.67 -3.30
C SER A 163 9.44 29.23 -3.22
N ALA A 164 10.17 29.04 -2.12
CA ALA A 164 11.52 29.59 -1.91
C ALA A 164 11.64 31.10 -2.23
N GLY A 165 10.54 31.85 -2.07
CA GLY A 165 10.46 33.28 -2.40
C GLY A 165 10.26 33.62 -3.88
N LEU A 166 9.96 32.64 -4.73
CA LEU A 166 9.59 32.86 -6.13
C LEU A 166 8.14 33.36 -6.25
N PRO A 167 7.84 34.22 -7.24
CA PRO A 167 6.46 34.62 -7.52
C PRO A 167 5.65 33.39 -7.98
N ALA A 168 4.38 33.32 -7.58
CA ALA A 168 3.49 32.30 -8.09
C ALA A 168 3.20 32.56 -9.58
N TRP A 169 2.96 31.52 -10.37
CA TRP A 169 2.67 31.69 -11.80
C TRP A 169 1.48 32.63 -12.03
N ARG A 170 0.51 32.59 -11.13
CA ARG A 170 -0.70 33.41 -11.20
C ARG A 170 -0.47 34.91 -10.96
N ASP A 171 0.61 35.25 -10.27
CA ASP A 171 1.00 36.63 -10.01
C ASP A 171 1.79 37.19 -11.21
N VAL A 172 2.31 36.29 -12.06
CA VAL A 172 3.09 36.61 -13.27
C VAL A 172 2.21 36.65 -14.51
N VAL A 173 1.24 35.75 -14.63
CA VAL A 173 0.38 35.66 -15.82
C VAL A 173 -1.06 35.31 -15.47
N GLU A 174 -1.97 36.05 -16.08
CA GLU A 174 -3.41 35.87 -15.92
C GLU A 174 -3.95 34.98 -17.06
N PRO A 175 -4.79 33.97 -16.75
CA PRO A 175 -5.58 33.30 -17.77
C PRO A 175 -6.57 34.26 -18.43
N HIS A 176 -7.06 33.94 -19.63
CA HIS A 176 -8.17 34.68 -20.23
C HIS A 176 -9.44 34.59 -19.36
N ASP A 177 -10.32 35.59 -19.44
CA ASP A 177 -11.46 35.76 -18.53
C ASP A 177 -12.42 34.55 -18.52
N ASP A 178 -12.61 33.91 -19.67
CA ASP A 178 -13.40 32.69 -19.86
C ASP A 178 -12.81 31.48 -19.14
N VAL A 179 -11.49 31.31 -19.22
CA VAL A 179 -10.74 30.26 -18.49
C VAL A 179 -10.73 30.57 -17.00
N ALA A 180 -10.45 31.82 -16.61
CA ALA A 180 -10.40 32.27 -15.23
C ALA A 180 -11.72 32.04 -14.47
N ARG A 181 -12.86 32.28 -15.15
CA ARG A 181 -14.21 32.07 -14.60
C ARG A 181 -14.70 30.62 -14.73
N GLY A 182 -13.99 29.78 -15.48
CA GLY A 182 -14.41 28.41 -15.77
C GLY A 182 -15.72 28.31 -16.55
N THR A 183 -16.05 29.35 -17.32
CA THR A 183 -17.27 29.46 -18.17
C THR A 183 -16.99 29.13 -19.63
N PHE A 184 -15.78 28.68 -19.95
CA PHE A 184 -15.43 28.25 -21.30
C PHE A 184 -16.29 27.06 -21.74
N GLU A 185 -16.87 27.14 -22.94
CA GLU A 185 -17.67 26.06 -23.50
C GLU A 185 -16.83 25.16 -24.40
N LEU A 186 -17.09 23.85 -24.36
CA LEU A 186 -16.41 22.85 -25.20
C LEU A 186 -16.49 23.14 -26.70
N ALA A 187 -17.55 23.84 -27.12
CA ALA A 187 -17.79 24.26 -28.49
C ALA A 187 -16.92 25.46 -28.91
N GLN A 188 -16.48 26.30 -27.97
CA GLN A 188 -15.68 27.49 -28.27
C GLN A 188 -14.29 27.15 -28.80
N PHE A 189 -13.70 25.99 -28.45
CA PHE A 189 -12.41 25.58 -29.04
C PHE A 189 -12.49 25.05 -30.48
N ALA A 190 -13.69 24.89 -31.04
CA ALA A 190 -13.88 24.51 -32.43
C ALA A 190 -14.06 25.77 -33.29
N ALA A 191 -13.05 26.07 -34.09
CA ALA A 191 -13.18 27.08 -35.14
C ALA A 191 -14.30 26.66 -36.11
N ASP A 192 -15.22 27.57 -36.41
CA ASP A 192 -16.30 27.37 -37.39
C ASP A 192 -16.25 28.51 -38.41
N LEU A 193 -15.72 28.22 -39.60
CA LEU A 193 -15.57 29.20 -40.68
C LEU A 193 -16.92 29.76 -41.14
N ARG A 194 -18.00 28.98 -41.07
CA ARG A 194 -19.36 29.44 -41.42
C ARG A 194 -19.84 30.50 -40.44
N GLN A 195 -19.70 30.27 -39.13
CA GLN A 195 -20.13 31.26 -38.13
C GLN A 195 -19.42 32.61 -38.30
N VAL A 196 -18.12 32.58 -38.65
CA VAL A 196 -17.35 33.79 -38.91
C VAL A 196 -17.82 34.47 -40.19
N HIS A 197 -18.04 33.71 -41.27
CA HIS A 197 -18.56 34.24 -42.52
C HIS A 197 -19.96 34.87 -42.38
N GLN A 198 -20.82 34.30 -41.53
CA GLN A 198 -22.17 34.81 -41.23
C GLN A 198 -22.19 35.97 -40.23
N GLY A 199 -21.05 36.29 -39.59
CA GLY A 199 -20.95 37.36 -38.59
C GLY A 199 -21.60 37.03 -37.24
N ILE A 200 -21.76 35.74 -36.90
CA ILE A 200 -22.36 35.27 -35.64
C ILE A 200 -21.36 34.59 -34.70
N ALA A 201 -20.10 34.43 -35.12
CA ALA A 201 -19.05 33.84 -34.30
C ALA A 201 -18.74 34.67 -33.05
N ALA A 202 -18.24 34.00 -32.02
CA ALA A 202 -17.71 34.66 -30.83
C ALA A 202 -16.56 35.62 -31.19
N PRO A 203 -16.35 36.72 -30.43
CA PRO A 203 -15.32 37.73 -30.72
C PRO A 203 -13.93 37.15 -30.98
N GLU A 204 -13.52 36.13 -30.21
CA GLU A 204 -12.22 35.47 -30.34
C GLU A 204 -11.95 34.77 -31.69
N TYR A 205 -12.99 34.51 -32.49
CA TYR A 205 -12.87 34.01 -33.86
C TYR A 205 -13.43 34.97 -34.91
N GLY A 206 -14.40 35.82 -34.55
CA GLY A 206 -15.04 36.77 -35.45
C GLY A 206 -14.27 38.07 -35.64
N ASP A 207 -13.62 38.57 -34.58
CA ASP A 207 -12.81 39.78 -34.61
C ASP A 207 -11.37 39.45 -35.08
N PRO A 208 -10.87 40.07 -36.17
CA PRO A 208 -9.52 39.81 -36.67
C PRO A 208 -8.40 40.07 -35.66
N ALA A 209 -8.49 41.15 -34.88
CA ALA A 209 -7.45 41.53 -33.92
C ALA A 209 -7.43 40.56 -32.73
N GLU A 210 -8.60 40.19 -32.20
CA GLU A 210 -8.68 39.18 -31.14
C GLU A 210 -8.21 37.80 -31.62
N PHE A 211 -8.58 37.40 -32.83
CA PHE A 211 -8.16 36.14 -33.44
C PHE A 211 -6.63 36.05 -33.54
N PHE A 212 -5.97 37.05 -34.13
CA PHE A 212 -4.51 37.05 -34.26
C PHE A 212 -3.81 37.22 -32.89
N GLY A 213 -4.43 37.93 -31.94
CA GLY A 213 -3.93 38.04 -30.56
C GLY A 213 -3.87 36.70 -29.81
N ARG A 214 -4.82 35.80 -30.07
CA ARG A 214 -4.86 34.43 -29.49
C ARG A 214 -4.16 33.39 -30.35
N THR A 215 -3.74 33.75 -31.58
CA THR A 215 -3.12 32.84 -32.54
C THR A 215 -1.59 32.90 -32.45
N TYR A 216 -0.96 31.73 -32.54
CA TYR A 216 0.48 31.64 -32.73
C TYR A 216 0.77 31.37 -34.21
N LEU A 217 1.57 32.24 -34.82
CA LEU A 217 1.99 32.10 -36.22
C LEU A 217 3.08 31.02 -36.32
N THR A 218 2.64 29.76 -36.43
CA THR A 218 3.53 28.63 -36.71
C THR A 218 4.22 28.81 -38.05
N ARG A 219 5.30 28.08 -38.29
CA ARG A 219 6.00 28.10 -39.59
C ARG A 219 5.06 27.79 -40.75
N GLY A 220 4.21 26.78 -40.59
CA GLY A 220 3.20 26.42 -41.60
C GLY A 220 2.17 27.52 -41.82
N LEU A 221 1.62 28.11 -40.74
CA LEU A 221 0.63 29.17 -40.85
C LEU A 221 1.23 30.45 -41.44
N ARG A 222 2.44 30.81 -41.04
CA ARG A 222 3.21 31.91 -41.61
C ARG A 222 3.41 31.70 -43.11
N TYR A 223 3.88 30.53 -43.53
CA TYR A 223 4.04 30.21 -44.95
C TYR A 223 2.72 30.33 -45.73
N LEU A 224 1.61 29.80 -45.18
CA LEU A 224 0.28 29.94 -45.78
C LEU A 224 -0.08 31.42 -45.99
N LEU A 225 0.06 32.25 -44.94
CA LEU A 225 -0.22 33.68 -45.01
C LEU A 225 0.70 34.39 -46.01
N GLU A 226 1.99 34.04 -46.07
CA GLU A 226 2.92 34.59 -47.05
C GLU A 226 2.52 34.26 -48.49
N GLN A 227 2.09 33.02 -48.76
CA GLN A 227 1.60 32.63 -50.09
C GLN A 227 0.30 33.35 -50.44
N SER A 228 -0.63 33.45 -49.50
CA SER A 228 -1.90 34.18 -49.69
C SER A 228 -1.67 35.66 -49.97
N VAL A 229 -0.82 36.33 -49.20
CA VAL A 229 -0.48 37.75 -49.43
C VAL A 229 0.15 37.93 -50.81
N LYS A 230 1.20 37.15 -51.15
CA LYS A 230 1.85 37.22 -52.47
C LYS A 230 0.88 37.06 -53.63
N ARG A 231 -0.06 36.11 -53.49
CA ARG A 231 -1.08 35.83 -54.52
C ARG A 231 -2.05 37.00 -54.65
N LEU A 232 -2.59 37.49 -53.54
CA LEU A 232 -3.57 38.57 -53.54
C LEU A 232 -2.97 39.92 -54.01
N THR A 233 -1.67 40.16 -53.78
CA THR A 233 -0.96 41.34 -54.28
C THR A 233 -0.44 41.19 -55.71
N GLY A 234 -0.60 40.01 -56.33
CA GLY A 234 -0.12 39.73 -57.69
C GLY A 234 1.40 39.66 -57.84
N THR A 235 2.14 39.54 -56.73
CA THR A 235 3.61 39.48 -56.71
C THR A 235 4.16 38.05 -56.77
N GLY A 236 3.29 37.06 -56.92
CA GLY A 236 3.63 35.64 -57.02
C GLY A 236 2.67 34.80 -56.20
N GLY A 237 3.16 33.77 -55.52
CA GLY A 237 2.36 32.96 -54.61
C GLY A 237 1.61 31.80 -55.29
N GLU A 238 1.35 30.78 -54.50
CA GLU A 238 0.74 29.54 -54.98
C GLU A 238 -0.78 29.69 -55.19
N PRO A 239 -1.32 29.22 -56.33
CA PRO A 239 -2.73 29.37 -56.67
C PRO A 239 -3.65 28.45 -55.86
N VAL A 240 -3.19 27.23 -55.55
CA VAL A 240 -3.98 26.21 -54.87
C VAL A 240 -3.18 25.67 -53.69
N LEU A 241 -3.77 25.73 -52.50
CA LEU A 241 -3.17 25.27 -51.25
C LEU A 241 -4.07 24.22 -50.60
N ASP A 242 -3.51 23.03 -50.33
CA ASP A 242 -4.17 21.99 -49.54
C ASP A 242 -3.67 22.03 -48.09
N LEU A 243 -4.60 22.25 -47.17
CA LEU A 243 -4.37 22.20 -45.75
C LEU A 243 -4.46 20.76 -45.27
N MET A 244 -3.35 20.03 -45.39
CA MET A 244 -3.21 18.71 -44.80
C MET A 244 -2.73 18.81 -43.35
N THR A 245 -3.56 18.39 -42.40
CA THR A 245 -3.14 18.24 -41.01
C THR A 245 -3.19 16.77 -40.62
N THR A 246 -2.04 16.17 -40.33
CA THR A 246 -1.95 14.87 -39.61
C THR A 246 -2.45 14.96 -38.17
N PHE A 247 -2.66 16.19 -37.68
CA PHE A 247 -3.06 16.50 -36.31
C PHE A 247 -4.37 17.29 -36.35
N GLY A 248 -5.46 16.69 -35.88
CA GLY A 248 -6.77 17.34 -35.80
C GLY A 248 -6.73 18.71 -35.11
N GLY A 249 -7.47 19.67 -35.67
CA GLY A 249 -7.76 20.98 -35.05
C GLY A 249 -7.14 22.21 -35.72
N GLY A 250 -6.36 22.08 -36.80
CA GLY A 250 -5.67 23.22 -37.43
C GLY A 250 -6.26 23.78 -38.73
N LYS A 251 -7.05 23.01 -39.48
CA LYS A 251 -7.45 23.36 -40.87
C LYS A 251 -8.39 24.55 -40.94
N THR A 252 -9.55 24.46 -40.27
CA THR A 252 -10.52 25.56 -40.20
C THR A 252 -9.91 26.81 -39.57
N HIS A 253 -9.00 26.65 -38.60
CA HIS A 253 -8.27 27.76 -38.00
C HIS A 253 -7.31 28.44 -38.99
N SER A 254 -6.59 27.68 -39.80
CA SER A 254 -5.76 28.21 -40.88
C SER A 254 -6.60 28.92 -41.97
N LEU A 255 -7.76 28.37 -42.34
CA LEU A 255 -8.71 29.03 -43.24
C LEU A 255 -9.18 30.38 -42.67
N LEU A 256 -9.47 30.44 -41.37
CA LEU A 256 -9.84 31.68 -40.69
C LEU A 256 -8.72 32.73 -40.68
N ALA A 257 -7.47 32.32 -40.48
CA ALA A 257 -6.35 33.25 -40.54
C ALA A 257 -6.24 33.91 -41.92
N VAL A 258 -6.43 33.12 -42.98
CA VAL A 258 -6.46 33.63 -44.36
C VAL A 258 -7.70 34.50 -44.61
N TYR A 259 -8.88 34.10 -44.13
CA TYR A 259 -10.12 34.88 -44.22
C TYR A 259 -9.98 36.28 -43.59
N HIS A 260 -9.32 36.35 -42.43
CA HIS A 260 -9.08 37.59 -41.69
C HIS A 260 -7.97 38.42 -42.29
N ALA A 261 -6.89 37.82 -42.81
CA ALA A 261 -5.86 38.54 -43.56
C ALA A 261 -6.43 39.20 -44.84
N ALA A 262 -7.49 38.62 -45.42
CA ALA A 262 -8.22 39.16 -46.55
C ALA A 262 -9.41 40.08 -46.17
N SER A 263 -9.57 40.44 -44.89
CA SER A 263 -10.71 41.24 -44.41
C SER A 263 -10.60 42.74 -44.69
N GLY A 264 -9.40 43.23 -45.04
CA GLY A 264 -9.10 44.65 -45.21
C GLY A 264 -8.71 45.39 -43.92
N VAL A 265 -8.55 44.69 -42.79
CA VAL A 265 -7.96 45.24 -41.56
C VAL A 265 -6.46 45.47 -41.75
N SER A 266 -5.93 46.56 -41.17
CA SER A 266 -4.51 46.90 -41.25
C SER A 266 -3.64 45.82 -40.60
N ALA A 267 -2.47 45.56 -41.17
CA ALA A 267 -1.51 44.62 -40.59
C ALA A 267 -0.98 45.07 -39.21
N ASP A 268 -1.02 46.36 -38.91
CA ASP A 268 -0.60 46.91 -37.62
C ASP A 268 -1.59 46.54 -36.49
N ASP A 269 -2.86 46.30 -36.83
CA ASP A 269 -3.91 45.86 -35.90
C ASP A 269 -3.95 44.32 -35.74
N LEU A 270 -3.18 43.60 -36.55
CA LEU A 270 -3.13 42.13 -36.55
C LEU A 270 -1.78 41.64 -36.01
N PRO A 271 -1.70 41.19 -34.74
CA PRO A 271 -0.46 40.74 -34.13
C PRO A 271 0.33 39.73 -34.98
N GLY A 272 1.58 40.08 -35.28
CA GLY A 272 2.51 39.25 -36.07
C GLY A 272 2.38 39.37 -37.59
N MET A 273 1.33 40.02 -38.12
CA MET A 273 1.19 40.21 -39.57
C MET A 273 2.17 41.24 -40.12
N ARG A 274 2.55 42.26 -39.35
CA ARG A 274 3.59 43.22 -39.74
C ARG A 274 4.92 42.53 -40.05
N ASP A 275 5.35 41.61 -39.19
CA ASP A 275 6.55 40.81 -39.41
C ASP A 275 6.46 39.92 -40.66
N VAL A 276 5.25 39.46 -41.02
CA VAL A 276 5.02 38.70 -42.26
C VAL A 276 5.19 39.61 -43.47
N LEU A 277 4.57 40.80 -43.46
CA LEU A 277 4.65 41.76 -44.56
C LEU A 277 6.08 42.28 -44.81
N ASP A 278 6.80 42.62 -43.74
CA ASP A 278 8.17 43.12 -43.82
C ASP A 278 9.11 42.07 -44.45
N GLY A 279 8.88 40.77 -44.17
CA GLY A 279 9.62 39.68 -44.79
C GLY A 279 9.32 39.47 -46.28
N LEU A 280 8.23 40.04 -46.79
CA LEU A 280 7.79 39.94 -48.19
C LEU A 280 8.02 41.24 -48.98
N ASP A 281 8.50 42.31 -48.33
CA ASP A 281 8.63 43.65 -48.90
C ASP A 281 7.28 44.20 -49.43
N VAL A 282 6.20 43.92 -48.69
CA VAL A 282 4.83 44.38 -49.00
C VAL A 282 4.41 45.44 -47.98
N ALA A 283 3.95 46.61 -48.43
CA ALA A 283 3.67 47.73 -47.55
C ALA A 283 2.44 47.52 -46.64
N GLU A 284 1.35 47.01 -47.20
CA GLU A 284 0.07 46.80 -46.51
C GLU A 284 -0.66 45.56 -47.04
N LEU A 285 -1.62 45.06 -46.26
CA LEU A 285 -2.52 44.00 -46.69
C LEU A 285 -3.45 44.47 -47.82
N PRO A 286 -3.81 43.58 -48.77
CA PRO A 286 -4.70 43.94 -49.87
C PRO A 286 -6.09 44.32 -49.37
N SER A 287 -6.56 45.51 -49.74
CA SER A 287 -7.93 45.97 -49.48
C SER A 287 -8.90 45.49 -50.57
N GLY A 288 -10.15 45.22 -50.22
CA GLY A 288 -11.21 44.91 -51.20
C GLY A 288 -11.11 43.50 -51.81
N VAL A 289 -10.57 42.54 -51.07
CA VAL A 289 -10.50 41.13 -51.50
C VAL A 289 -11.90 40.50 -51.43
N SER A 290 -12.35 39.92 -52.53
CA SER A 290 -13.58 39.14 -52.59
C SER A 290 -13.36 37.77 -51.96
N ARG A 291 -14.19 37.39 -50.98
CA ARG A 291 -14.02 36.15 -50.20
C ARG A 291 -15.21 35.23 -50.43
N ALA A 292 -14.97 34.08 -51.06
CA ALA A 292 -15.93 32.98 -51.15
C ALA A 292 -15.60 31.90 -50.10
N VAL A 293 -16.57 31.55 -49.28
CA VAL A 293 -16.49 30.55 -48.22
C VAL A 293 -17.49 29.44 -48.50
N LEU A 294 -16.98 28.25 -48.79
CA LEU A 294 -17.77 27.07 -49.12
C LEU A 294 -17.56 26.00 -48.04
N VAL A 295 -18.54 25.84 -47.15
CA VAL A 295 -18.47 24.84 -46.06
C VAL A 295 -19.35 23.65 -46.40
N GLY A 296 -18.75 22.49 -46.60
CA GLY A 296 -19.44 21.32 -47.17
C GLY A 296 -20.57 20.74 -46.30
N ASN A 297 -20.53 20.98 -44.98
CA ASN A 297 -21.60 20.59 -44.06
C ASN A 297 -22.80 21.56 -44.07
N ASP A 298 -22.65 22.78 -44.60
CA ASP A 298 -23.67 23.83 -44.57
C ASP A 298 -24.36 24.00 -45.93
N ILE A 299 -23.62 23.81 -47.03
CA ILE A 299 -24.19 23.91 -48.38
C ILE A 299 -25.13 22.73 -48.64
N SER A 300 -26.39 23.06 -48.90
CA SER A 300 -27.43 22.10 -49.27
C SER A 300 -27.28 21.59 -50.70
N VAL A 301 -27.29 20.27 -50.89
CA VAL A 301 -27.37 19.63 -52.22
C VAL A 301 -28.72 19.85 -52.92
N LEU A 302 -29.73 20.33 -52.19
CA LEU A 302 -31.06 20.67 -52.71
C LEU A 302 -31.19 22.12 -53.16
N GLY A 303 -30.10 22.90 -53.07
CA GLY A 303 -30.11 24.34 -53.28
C GLY A 303 -30.62 25.12 -52.08
N SER A 304 -30.49 26.44 -52.18
CA SER A 304 -30.93 27.41 -51.16
C SER A 304 -31.41 28.71 -51.80
N GLN A 305 -32.39 29.35 -51.18
CA GLN A 305 -32.81 30.70 -51.57
C GLN A 305 -32.08 31.73 -50.71
N LYS A 306 -31.49 32.73 -51.36
CA LYS A 306 -30.77 33.84 -50.71
C LYS A 306 -31.73 34.94 -50.28
N ALA A 307 -31.25 35.82 -49.40
CA ALA A 307 -32.06 36.91 -48.83
C ALA A 307 -32.60 37.89 -49.90
N ASP A 308 -31.93 38.00 -51.04
CA ASP A 308 -32.34 38.82 -52.19
C ASP A 308 -33.31 38.12 -53.15
N GLY A 309 -33.71 36.88 -52.84
CA GLY A 309 -34.61 36.06 -53.64
C GLY A 309 -33.93 35.17 -54.67
N THR A 310 -32.61 35.29 -54.88
CA THR A 310 -31.84 34.45 -55.80
C THR A 310 -31.85 32.99 -55.33
N VAL A 311 -32.20 32.06 -56.23
CA VAL A 311 -32.15 30.61 -55.94
C VAL A 311 -30.83 30.07 -56.47
N VAL A 312 -30.01 29.54 -55.56
CA VAL A 312 -28.69 28.98 -55.88
C VAL A 312 -28.70 27.48 -55.59
N ASN A 313 -28.45 26.66 -56.61
CA ASN A 313 -28.57 25.20 -56.52
C ASN A 313 -27.25 24.50 -56.23
N THR A 314 -26.13 25.06 -56.68
CA THR A 314 -24.84 24.35 -56.82
C THR A 314 -23.69 25.09 -56.11
N MET A 315 -22.59 24.38 -55.80
CA MET A 315 -21.38 25.02 -55.22
C MET A 315 -20.75 26.08 -56.13
N TRP A 316 -20.81 25.92 -57.45
CA TRP A 316 -20.28 26.93 -58.38
C TRP A 316 -21.20 28.14 -58.51
N GLY A 317 -22.53 27.94 -58.42
CA GLY A 317 -23.48 29.04 -58.28
C GLY A 317 -23.22 29.82 -56.98
N GLU A 318 -22.98 29.11 -55.88
CA GLU A 318 -22.66 29.70 -54.58
C GLU A 318 -21.38 30.51 -54.62
N LEU A 319 -20.31 29.94 -55.20
CA LEU A 319 -19.04 30.62 -55.42
C LEU A 319 -19.24 31.97 -56.13
N ALA A 320 -19.94 31.96 -57.26
CA ALA A 320 -20.13 33.18 -58.05
C ALA A 320 -21.03 34.19 -57.34
N TYR A 321 -22.08 33.72 -56.65
CA TYR A 321 -22.93 34.58 -55.83
C TYR A 321 -22.15 35.25 -54.69
N GLN A 322 -21.28 34.52 -53.99
CA GLN A 322 -20.50 35.10 -52.89
C GLN A 322 -19.43 36.09 -53.37
N LEU A 323 -18.84 35.88 -54.55
CA LEU A 323 -17.83 36.80 -55.10
C LEU A 323 -18.42 38.09 -55.67
N GLY A 324 -19.61 38.03 -56.29
CA GLY A 324 -20.17 39.15 -57.05
C GLY A 324 -21.66 39.42 -56.85
N GLY A 325 -22.29 38.82 -55.83
CA GLY A 325 -23.73 38.90 -55.60
C GLY A 325 -24.55 38.37 -56.77
N VAL A 326 -25.66 39.03 -57.06
CA VAL A 326 -26.54 38.72 -58.20
C VAL A 326 -25.78 38.79 -59.54
N GLU A 327 -24.89 39.77 -59.70
CA GLU A 327 -24.13 39.94 -60.95
C GLU A 327 -23.15 38.79 -61.17
N GLY A 328 -22.49 38.33 -60.11
CA GLY A 328 -21.64 37.14 -60.16
C GLY A 328 -22.44 35.88 -60.49
N TYR A 329 -23.56 35.66 -59.80
CA TYR A 329 -24.45 34.52 -60.07
C TYR A 329 -24.92 34.48 -61.54
N GLN A 330 -25.33 35.62 -62.10
CA GLN A 330 -25.80 35.71 -63.49
C GLN A 330 -24.78 35.20 -64.52
N MET A 331 -23.47 35.34 -64.26
CA MET A 331 -22.44 34.81 -65.14
C MET A 331 -22.46 33.28 -65.22
N LEU A 332 -22.88 32.60 -64.15
CA LEU A 332 -22.94 31.13 -64.07
C LEU A 332 -24.36 30.56 -63.95
N ALA A 333 -25.42 31.38 -64.02
CA ALA A 333 -26.80 30.95 -63.80
C ALA A 333 -27.21 29.75 -64.68
N ARG A 334 -26.81 29.75 -65.96
CA ARG A 334 -27.10 28.64 -66.90
C ARG A 334 -26.51 27.29 -66.46
N TYR A 335 -25.41 27.32 -65.71
CA TYR A 335 -24.71 26.13 -65.19
C TYR A 335 -25.34 25.67 -63.89
N ASP A 336 -25.73 26.61 -63.03
CA ASP A 336 -26.45 26.35 -61.78
C ASP A 336 -27.83 25.72 -62.05
N GLU A 337 -28.64 26.32 -62.91
CA GLU A 337 -30.00 25.84 -63.25
C GLU A 337 -30.02 24.44 -63.88
N LYS A 338 -28.95 24.07 -64.58
CA LYS A 338 -28.83 22.76 -65.25
C LYS A 338 -28.06 21.75 -64.42
N SER A 339 -27.49 22.15 -63.29
CA SER A 339 -26.64 21.31 -62.45
C SER A 339 -25.43 20.71 -63.21
N VAL A 340 -24.89 21.46 -64.17
CA VAL A 340 -23.72 21.07 -65.01
C VAL A 340 -22.55 21.98 -64.67
N PRO A 341 -21.32 21.45 -64.50
CA PRO A 341 -20.18 22.25 -64.08
C PRO A 341 -19.78 23.29 -65.14
N PRO A 342 -19.38 24.50 -64.72
CA PRO A 342 -18.90 25.54 -65.62
C PRO A 342 -17.54 25.22 -66.23
N THR A 343 -17.22 25.84 -67.35
CA THR A 343 -15.90 25.69 -67.99
C THR A 343 -14.82 26.47 -67.23
N THR A 344 -13.56 26.06 -67.37
CA THR A 344 -12.39 26.79 -66.82
C THR A 344 -12.39 28.26 -67.24
N THR A 345 -12.74 28.57 -68.50
CA THR A 345 -12.78 29.94 -69.02
C THR A 345 -13.83 30.80 -68.31
N ASP A 346 -15.03 30.26 -68.09
CA ASP A 346 -16.12 31.01 -67.44
C ASP A 346 -15.81 31.23 -65.95
N LEU A 347 -15.23 30.24 -65.26
CA LEU A 347 -14.74 30.41 -63.88
C LEU A 347 -13.62 31.45 -63.79
N ALA A 348 -12.66 31.43 -64.70
CA ALA A 348 -11.58 32.41 -64.76
C ALA A 348 -12.11 33.83 -65.01
N ALA A 349 -13.16 33.97 -65.83
CA ALA A 349 -13.81 35.26 -66.08
C ALA A 349 -14.48 35.83 -64.82
N VAL A 350 -15.16 35.00 -64.02
CA VAL A 350 -15.73 35.42 -62.73
C VAL A 350 -14.62 35.83 -61.76
N LEU A 351 -13.60 35.00 -61.58
CA LEU A 351 -12.48 35.27 -60.68
C LEU A 351 -11.69 36.52 -61.06
N SER A 352 -11.49 36.77 -62.37
CA SER A 352 -10.79 37.96 -62.85
C SER A 352 -11.62 39.24 -62.66
N LYS A 353 -12.95 39.15 -62.87
CA LYS A 353 -13.85 40.31 -62.78
C LYS A 353 -14.01 40.80 -61.35
N PHE A 354 -14.12 39.88 -60.40
CA PHE A 354 -14.31 40.19 -58.97
C PHE A 354 -13.02 40.01 -58.14
N GLY A 355 -11.86 39.94 -58.79
CA GLY A 355 -10.56 39.78 -58.15
C GLY A 355 -9.96 41.11 -57.63
N PRO A 356 -9.03 41.09 -56.64
CA PRO A 356 -8.40 39.93 -56.03
C PRO A 356 -9.41 39.05 -55.26
N ALA A 357 -9.32 37.73 -55.45
CA ALA A 357 -10.32 36.80 -54.95
C ALA A 357 -9.69 35.64 -54.17
N ILE A 358 -10.33 35.25 -53.07
CA ILE A 358 -9.95 34.07 -52.30
C ILE A 358 -11.14 33.14 -52.11
N VAL A 359 -10.91 31.88 -52.41
CA VAL A 359 -11.89 30.79 -52.29
C VAL A 359 -11.43 29.87 -51.18
N LEU A 360 -12.20 29.79 -50.11
CA LEU A 360 -11.94 28.95 -48.95
C LEU A 360 -12.95 27.82 -48.93
N VAL A 361 -12.49 26.57 -49.00
CA VAL A 361 -13.36 25.40 -48.97
C VAL A 361 -13.06 24.56 -47.73
N ASP A 362 -14.03 24.49 -46.83
CA ASP A 362 -13.97 23.65 -45.63
C ASP A 362 -14.82 22.40 -45.81
N GLU A 363 -14.35 21.25 -45.31
CA GLU A 363 -15.06 19.97 -45.34
C GLU A 363 -15.63 19.56 -46.73
N TRP A 364 -14.86 19.73 -47.81
CA TRP A 364 -15.32 19.43 -49.18
C TRP A 364 -15.76 17.96 -49.34
N VAL A 365 -15.05 17.03 -48.70
CA VAL A 365 -15.39 15.59 -48.70
C VAL A 365 -16.80 15.35 -48.15
N ALA A 366 -17.21 16.09 -47.12
CA ALA A 366 -18.51 15.93 -46.49
C ALA A 366 -19.67 16.31 -47.42
N TYR A 367 -19.48 17.33 -48.26
CA TYR A 367 -20.44 17.69 -49.30
C TYR A 367 -20.53 16.60 -50.38
N LEU A 368 -19.39 16.17 -50.91
CA LEU A 368 -19.35 15.16 -51.98
C LEU A 368 -19.94 13.81 -51.57
N ARG A 369 -19.76 13.43 -50.30
CA ARG A 369 -20.35 12.21 -49.73
C ARG A 369 -21.87 12.19 -49.85
N GLN A 370 -22.53 13.36 -49.75
CA GLN A 370 -23.99 13.46 -49.91
C GLN A 370 -24.46 13.17 -51.33
N LEU A 371 -23.57 13.31 -52.33
CA LEU A 371 -23.87 13.09 -53.75
C LEU A 371 -23.51 11.68 -54.23
N TRP A 372 -22.84 10.88 -53.39
CA TRP A 372 -22.38 9.54 -53.76
C TRP A 372 -23.54 8.55 -53.87
N SER A 373 -23.61 7.83 -54.99
CA SER A 373 -24.60 6.75 -55.23
C SER A 373 -26.07 7.17 -55.14
N LEU A 374 -26.41 8.45 -55.39
CA LEU A 374 -27.81 8.89 -55.50
C LEU A 374 -28.43 8.40 -56.83
N GLU A 375 -29.61 7.78 -56.74
CA GLU A 375 -30.37 7.31 -57.92
C GLU A 375 -30.97 8.45 -58.75
N GLN A 376 -31.26 9.59 -58.10
CA GLN A 376 -31.80 10.79 -58.75
C GLN A 376 -30.79 11.93 -58.65
N THR A 377 -30.62 12.67 -59.73
CA THR A 377 -29.73 13.85 -59.76
C THR A 377 -30.33 14.98 -58.92
N PRO A 378 -29.69 15.38 -57.81
CA PRO A 378 -30.17 16.53 -57.03
C PRO A 378 -29.85 17.85 -57.74
N PRO A 379 -30.50 18.97 -57.37
CA PRO A 379 -30.21 20.31 -57.90
C PRO A 379 -28.72 20.69 -57.81
N GLY A 380 -28.01 20.21 -56.79
CA GLY A 380 -26.57 20.41 -56.62
C GLY A 380 -25.66 19.68 -57.60
N GLY A 381 -26.19 18.85 -58.50
CA GLY A 381 -25.44 18.08 -59.50
C GLY A 381 -25.02 16.69 -59.03
N THR A 382 -24.34 15.94 -59.90
CA THR A 382 -23.84 14.59 -59.61
C THR A 382 -22.43 14.60 -59.02
N PHE A 383 -22.01 13.49 -58.41
CA PHE A 383 -20.64 13.34 -57.94
C PHE A 383 -19.59 13.60 -59.05
N ASP A 384 -19.79 13.05 -60.26
CA ASP A 384 -18.89 13.25 -61.40
C ASP A 384 -18.84 14.70 -61.91
N ALA A 385 -19.98 15.41 -61.85
CA ALA A 385 -20.06 16.84 -62.17
C ALA A 385 -19.16 17.65 -61.23
N HIS A 386 -19.15 17.32 -59.94
CA HIS A 386 -18.26 17.96 -58.96
C HIS A 386 -16.78 17.63 -59.21
N MET A 387 -16.44 16.42 -59.65
CA MET A 387 -15.06 16.09 -60.01
C MET A 387 -14.56 16.95 -61.18
N THR A 388 -15.42 17.16 -62.17
CA THR A 388 -15.14 18.06 -63.30
C THR A 388 -15.05 19.52 -62.86
N PHE A 389 -15.90 19.94 -61.91
CA PHE A 389 -15.83 21.28 -61.31
C PHE A 389 -14.53 21.51 -60.55
N VAL A 390 -14.07 20.55 -59.74
CA VAL A 390 -12.79 20.66 -59.01
C VAL A 390 -11.64 20.91 -60.00
N GLN A 391 -11.57 20.13 -61.08
CA GLN A 391 -10.56 20.31 -62.11
C GLN A 391 -10.67 21.66 -62.83
N SER A 392 -11.90 22.08 -63.16
CA SER A 392 -12.13 23.34 -63.85
C SER A 392 -11.78 24.55 -62.97
N LEU A 393 -12.08 24.46 -61.67
CA LEU A 393 -11.79 25.49 -60.67
C LEU A 393 -10.30 25.61 -60.39
N THR A 394 -9.58 24.51 -60.18
CA THR A 394 -8.13 24.55 -59.91
C THR A 394 -7.35 25.14 -61.09
N GLU A 395 -7.70 24.77 -62.33
CA GLU A 395 -7.10 25.36 -63.54
C GLU A 395 -7.49 26.84 -63.72
N ALA A 396 -8.72 27.22 -63.40
CA ALA A 396 -9.18 28.61 -63.49
C ALA A 396 -8.41 29.50 -62.51
N VAL A 397 -8.30 29.09 -61.25
CA VAL A 397 -7.56 29.80 -60.20
C VAL A 397 -6.08 29.91 -60.55
N LYS A 398 -5.48 28.87 -61.13
CA LYS A 398 -4.10 28.89 -61.63
C LYS A 398 -3.89 29.95 -62.72
N SER A 399 -4.85 30.10 -63.63
CA SER A 399 -4.79 31.05 -64.74
C SER A 399 -4.97 32.52 -64.35
N VAL A 400 -5.58 32.80 -63.19
CA VAL A 400 -5.84 34.18 -62.70
C VAL A 400 -4.78 34.58 -61.66
N PRO A 401 -3.90 35.56 -61.93
CA PRO A 401 -2.75 35.87 -61.08
C PRO A 401 -3.07 36.26 -59.63
N ASN A 402 -4.22 36.87 -59.40
CA ASN A 402 -4.69 37.39 -58.10
C ASN A 402 -5.88 36.60 -57.52
N ALA A 403 -6.04 35.34 -57.92
CA ALA A 403 -7.00 34.41 -57.33
C ALA A 403 -6.30 33.28 -56.58
N GLN A 404 -6.82 32.89 -55.41
CA GLN A 404 -6.32 31.76 -54.63
C GLN A 404 -7.46 30.82 -54.19
N LEU A 405 -7.18 29.52 -54.18
CA LEU A 405 -8.02 28.47 -53.62
C LEU A 405 -7.29 27.82 -52.45
N VAL A 406 -7.90 27.84 -51.27
CA VAL A 406 -7.41 27.14 -50.08
C VAL A 406 -8.46 26.12 -49.66
N VAL A 407 -8.06 24.85 -49.60
CA VAL A 407 -8.96 23.73 -49.31
C VAL A 407 -8.49 23.02 -48.05
N SER A 408 -9.41 22.55 -47.22
CA SER A 408 -9.10 21.59 -46.16
C SER A 408 -9.48 20.17 -46.56
N LEU A 409 -8.51 19.26 -46.62
CA LEU A 409 -8.76 17.83 -46.81
C LEU A 409 -8.41 17.00 -45.55
N PRO A 410 -9.10 15.88 -45.29
CA PRO A 410 -8.67 14.90 -44.29
C PRO A 410 -7.28 14.32 -44.62
N ALA A 411 -6.41 14.18 -43.61
CA ALA A 411 -5.15 13.46 -43.75
C ALA A 411 -5.42 11.96 -43.56
N SER A 412 -5.23 11.16 -44.61
CA SER A 412 -5.13 9.70 -44.48
C SER A 412 -3.76 9.24 -44.95
N ASP A 413 -3.00 8.67 -44.03
CA ASP A 413 -1.68 8.05 -44.25
C ASP A 413 -1.78 6.70 -45.00
N VAL A 414 -2.98 6.21 -45.26
CA VAL A 414 -3.23 4.86 -45.80
C VAL A 414 -3.20 4.78 -47.33
N VAL A 415 -3.06 5.90 -48.05
CA VAL A 415 -3.24 5.90 -49.52
C VAL A 415 -1.93 5.72 -50.29
N ARG A 416 -0.75 5.75 -49.63
CA ARG A 416 0.51 5.81 -50.37
C ARG A 416 1.06 4.47 -50.87
N ASP A 417 0.87 3.35 -50.17
CA ASP A 417 1.43 2.07 -50.61
C ASP A 417 0.71 0.86 -49.97
N MET A 418 -0.34 0.31 -50.58
CA MET A 418 -0.75 -1.09 -50.36
C MET A 418 -1.59 -1.63 -51.54
N PRO A 419 -1.24 -2.78 -52.12
CA PRO A 419 -2.18 -3.57 -52.92
C PRO A 419 -3.30 -4.08 -52.00
N ALA A 420 -4.51 -4.23 -52.55
CA ALA A 420 -5.71 -4.71 -51.87
C ALA A 420 -5.44 -5.93 -50.96
N ALA A 421 -5.23 -5.70 -49.66
CA ALA A 421 -5.17 -6.73 -48.65
C ALA A 421 -5.63 -6.15 -47.31
N GLU A 422 -6.42 -6.98 -46.62
CA GLU A 422 -7.16 -6.75 -45.38
C GLU A 422 -6.28 -6.22 -44.24
N SER A 423 -6.23 -4.89 -44.08
CA SER A 423 -5.86 -4.25 -42.82
C SER A 423 -6.96 -3.27 -42.43
N PRO A 424 -7.38 -3.24 -41.15
CA PRO A 424 -8.44 -2.35 -40.69
C PRO A 424 -7.98 -0.91 -40.88
N ILE A 425 -8.79 -0.14 -41.59
CA ILE A 425 -8.52 1.26 -41.91
C ILE A 425 -8.69 2.06 -40.61
N GLU A 426 -7.58 2.57 -40.06
CA GLU A 426 -7.55 3.20 -38.72
C GLU A 426 -8.41 4.48 -38.57
N ASN A 427 -9.06 4.99 -39.65
CA ASN A 427 -9.85 6.25 -39.66
C ASN A 427 -11.20 6.15 -40.40
N GLU A 428 -11.90 5.02 -40.42
CA GLU A 428 -13.18 4.89 -41.15
C GLU A 428 -14.28 5.89 -40.72
N HIS A 429 -14.30 6.25 -39.42
CA HIS A 429 -15.32 7.15 -38.86
C HIS A 429 -15.14 8.62 -39.28
N GLU A 430 -13.91 9.13 -39.40
CA GLU A 430 -13.66 10.52 -39.79
C GLU A 430 -13.90 10.75 -41.29
N ILE A 431 -13.65 9.74 -42.12
CA ILE A 431 -13.77 9.83 -43.58
C ILE A 431 -15.22 9.57 -44.02
N GLY A 432 -16.00 8.79 -43.25
CA GLY A 432 -17.40 8.50 -43.55
C GLY A 432 -17.59 7.30 -44.49
N GLY A 433 -16.82 6.23 -44.25
CA GLY A 433 -16.93 4.97 -44.99
C GLY A 433 -16.43 5.04 -46.45
N THR A 434 -16.91 4.10 -47.28
CA THR A 434 -16.46 3.93 -48.67
C THR A 434 -16.68 5.16 -49.55
N ALA A 435 -17.84 5.82 -49.40
CA ALA A 435 -18.19 7.02 -50.16
C ALA A 435 -17.23 8.20 -49.90
N GLY A 436 -16.87 8.43 -48.63
CA GLY A 436 -15.91 9.49 -48.29
C GLY A 436 -14.49 9.17 -48.73
N LEU A 437 -14.12 7.88 -48.71
CA LEU A 437 -12.79 7.43 -49.14
C LEU A 437 -12.60 7.63 -50.65
N GLU A 438 -13.60 7.31 -51.46
CA GLU A 438 -13.58 7.60 -52.90
C GLU A 438 -13.59 9.11 -53.19
N ALA A 439 -14.41 9.90 -52.50
CA ALA A 439 -14.39 11.36 -52.60
C ALA A 439 -12.99 11.95 -52.32
N LEU A 440 -12.33 11.49 -51.25
CA LEU A 440 -10.98 11.92 -50.89
C LEU A 440 -9.93 11.50 -51.92
N ARG A 441 -9.99 10.25 -52.43
CA ARG A 441 -9.08 9.75 -53.47
C ARG A 441 -9.15 10.62 -54.72
N HIS A 442 -10.35 10.94 -55.18
CA HIS A 442 -10.54 11.74 -56.38
C HIS A 442 -10.10 13.20 -56.19
N LEU A 443 -10.50 13.85 -55.09
CA LEU A 443 -10.05 15.21 -54.76
C LEU A 443 -8.52 15.30 -54.74
N ARG A 444 -7.85 14.36 -54.07
CA ARG A 444 -6.38 14.28 -54.05
C ARG A 444 -5.80 14.11 -55.45
N SER A 445 -6.36 13.25 -56.29
CA SER A 445 -5.83 13.00 -57.63
C SER A 445 -5.79 14.24 -58.53
N VAL A 446 -6.70 15.19 -58.30
CA VAL A 446 -6.81 16.45 -59.05
C VAL A 446 -6.00 17.55 -58.39
N ILE A 447 -6.10 17.71 -57.07
CA ILE A 447 -5.48 18.81 -56.31
C ILE A 447 -3.96 18.58 -56.15
N HIS A 448 -3.49 17.34 -55.92
CA HIS A 448 -2.05 17.04 -55.80
C HIS A 448 -1.23 17.33 -57.05
N ARG A 449 -1.87 17.44 -58.23
CA ARG A 449 -1.16 17.79 -59.47
C ARG A 449 -0.75 19.27 -59.50
N VAL A 450 -1.35 20.09 -58.65
CA VAL A 450 -1.28 21.56 -58.73
C VAL A 450 -0.85 22.19 -57.39
N GLU A 451 -0.97 21.46 -56.26
CA GLU A 451 -0.69 21.98 -54.92
C GLU A 451 0.80 21.95 -54.51
N SER A 452 1.09 22.70 -53.44
CA SER A 452 2.28 22.57 -52.61
C SER A 452 1.89 22.08 -51.22
N ALA A 453 2.73 21.25 -50.61
CA ALA A 453 2.41 20.64 -49.32
C ALA A 453 2.61 21.62 -48.15
N TRP A 454 1.52 22.00 -47.49
CA TRP A 454 1.55 22.73 -46.22
C TRP A 454 2.04 21.83 -45.07
N GLN A 455 2.89 22.36 -44.18
CA GLN A 455 3.45 21.60 -43.05
C GLN A 455 2.67 21.83 -41.75
N PRO A 456 2.30 20.75 -41.02
CA PRO A 456 1.72 20.84 -39.68
C PRO A 456 2.66 21.50 -38.66
N ALA A 457 2.06 22.05 -37.60
CA ALA A 457 2.80 22.59 -36.47
C ALA A 457 3.65 21.52 -35.77
N THR A 458 4.86 21.90 -35.36
CA THR A 458 5.74 21.05 -34.55
C THR A 458 5.29 20.99 -33.10
N ILE A 459 5.79 20.00 -32.34
CA ILE A 459 5.51 19.85 -30.90
C ILE A 459 5.94 21.09 -30.10
N GLN A 460 7.05 21.74 -30.46
CA GLN A 460 7.48 22.98 -29.80
C GLN A 460 6.49 24.13 -30.04
N GLU A 461 5.97 24.24 -31.25
CA GLU A 461 4.97 25.25 -31.60
C GLU A 461 3.62 24.97 -30.93
N SER A 462 3.28 23.70 -30.68
CA SER A 462 2.03 23.35 -29.99
C SER A 462 2.02 23.80 -28.52
N LEU A 463 3.17 23.87 -27.86
CA LEU A 463 3.29 24.45 -26.50
C LEU A 463 2.84 25.92 -26.49
N GLU A 464 3.34 26.70 -27.46
CA GLU A 464 3.07 28.13 -27.59
C GLU A 464 1.61 28.38 -28.00
N ILE A 465 1.05 27.53 -28.86
CA ILE A 465 -0.38 27.56 -29.22
C ILE A 465 -1.25 27.41 -27.97
N VAL A 466 -0.98 26.38 -27.15
CA VAL A 466 -1.77 26.14 -25.92
C VAL A 466 -1.60 27.30 -24.95
N ARG A 467 -0.37 27.81 -24.78
CA ARG A 467 -0.06 28.91 -23.88
C ARG A 467 -0.78 30.20 -24.25
N ARG A 468 -0.84 30.58 -25.54
CA ARG A 468 -1.55 31.79 -25.99
C ARG A 468 -3.07 31.68 -25.89
N ARG A 469 -3.60 30.47 -26.08
CA ARG A 469 -5.03 30.21 -25.94
C ARG A 469 -5.53 30.24 -24.51
N ILE A 470 -4.68 29.89 -23.54
CA ILE A 470 -5.07 29.84 -22.12
C ILE A 470 -4.74 31.14 -21.40
N PHE A 471 -3.62 31.79 -21.73
CA PHE A 471 -3.08 32.93 -20.99
C PHE A 471 -3.01 34.20 -21.81
N LYS A 472 -3.21 35.34 -21.12
CA LYS A 472 -3.03 36.67 -21.69
C LYS A 472 -1.56 36.92 -22.08
N PRO A 473 -1.27 37.87 -22.99
CA PRO A 473 0.11 38.23 -23.35
C PRO A 473 0.92 38.76 -22.16
N PHE A 474 2.24 38.56 -22.19
CA PHE A 474 3.14 39.08 -21.16
C PHE A 474 3.43 40.57 -21.40
N GLY A 475 3.51 41.35 -20.32
CA GLY A 475 4.18 42.65 -20.31
C GLY A 475 5.67 42.52 -19.94
N ARG A 476 6.40 43.65 -19.99
CA ARG A 476 7.85 43.68 -19.73
C ARG A 476 8.26 43.20 -18.34
N GLU A 477 7.47 43.53 -17.31
CA GLU A 477 7.77 43.11 -15.93
C GLU A 477 7.51 41.60 -15.75
N GLN A 478 6.45 41.10 -16.37
CA GLN A 478 6.09 39.68 -16.35
C GLN A 478 7.15 38.82 -17.06
N ASP A 479 7.73 39.33 -18.16
CA ASP A 479 8.84 38.66 -18.86
C ASP A 479 10.06 38.44 -17.95
N ALA A 480 10.42 39.44 -17.13
CA ALA A 480 11.54 39.33 -16.19
C ALA A 480 11.25 38.34 -15.05
N ALA A 481 10.00 38.33 -14.54
CA ALA A 481 9.58 37.39 -13.51
C ALA A 481 9.58 35.94 -14.03
N ARG A 482 9.10 35.69 -15.26
CA ARG A 482 9.21 34.39 -15.94
C ARG A 482 10.67 33.95 -16.01
N ASP A 483 11.55 34.80 -16.55
CA ASP A 483 12.94 34.45 -16.80
C ASP A 483 13.68 34.11 -15.48
N LEU A 484 13.34 34.78 -14.38
CA LEU A 484 13.81 34.43 -13.03
C LEU A 484 13.34 33.05 -12.58
N VAL A 485 12.05 32.73 -12.73
CA VAL A 485 11.50 31.41 -12.35
C VAL A 485 12.18 30.31 -13.16
N VAL A 486 12.25 30.46 -14.48
CA VAL A 486 12.91 29.50 -15.38
C VAL A 486 14.38 29.31 -14.98
N GLN A 487 15.11 30.39 -14.69
CA GLN A 487 16.49 30.29 -14.24
C GLN A 487 16.63 29.46 -12.96
N LYS A 488 15.72 29.63 -11.99
CA LYS A 488 15.76 28.93 -10.71
C LYS A 488 15.42 27.45 -10.82
N PHE A 489 14.54 27.07 -11.76
CA PHE A 489 14.34 25.68 -12.13
C PHE A 489 15.59 25.08 -12.78
N MET A 490 16.22 25.78 -13.73
CA MET A 490 17.48 25.31 -14.32
C MET A 490 18.59 25.13 -13.28
N ASP A 491 18.73 26.08 -12.34
CA ASP A 491 19.67 25.97 -11.22
C ASP A 491 19.37 24.75 -10.33
N HIS A 492 18.09 24.47 -10.07
CA HIS A 492 17.65 23.30 -9.30
C HIS A 492 18.00 21.99 -10.02
N TYR A 493 17.73 21.90 -11.32
CA TYR A 493 18.08 20.73 -12.12
C TYR A 493 19.59 20.51 -12.18
N LEU A 494 20.38 21.58 -12.34
CA LEU A 494 21.85 21.48 -12.34
C LEU A 494 22.39 20.94 -11.01
N ARG A 495 21.82 21.37 -9.88
CA ARG A 495 22.22 20.86 -8.54
C ARG A 495 21.88 19.39 -8.35
N HIS A 496 20.79 18.92 -8.95
CA HIS A 496 20.27 17.55 -8.81
C HIS A 496 20.35 16.77 -10.13
N ALA A 497 21.41 16.98 -10.92
CA ALA A 497 21.52 16.45 -12.27
C ALA A 497 21.48 14.91 -12.35
N SER A 498 21.85 14.21 -11.28
CA SER A 498 21.73 12.74 -11.19
C SER A 498 20.29 12.25 -11.12
N ASP A 499 19.39 13.07 -10.56
CA ASP A 499 18.02 12.71 -10.20
C ASP A 499 16.99 13.07 -11.27
N VAL A 500 17.39 13.84 -12.29
CA VAL A 500 16.55 14.25 -13.44
C VAL A 500 17.07 13.66 -14.76
N PRO A 501 16.24 13.60 -15.81
CA PRO A 501 16.66 13.13 -17.14
C PRO A 501 17.76 14.01 -17.76
N SER A 502 18.65 13.41 -18.54
CA SER A 502 19.79 14.12 -19.16
C SER A 502 19.37 15.16 -20.21
N GLU A 503 18.18 15.02 -20.81
CA GLU A 503 17.63 15.96 -21.79
C GLU A 503 17.41 17.37 -21.22
N VAL A 504 17.21 17.49 -19.90
CA VAL A 504 17.05 18.77 -19.20
C VAL A 504 18.34 19.60 -19.24
N MET A 505 19.50 18.96 -19.41
CA MET A 505 20.81 19.62 -19.50
C MET A 505 21.15 20.10 -20.92
N GLN A 506 20.31 19.80 -21.91
CA GLN A 506 20.55 20.23 -23.29
C GLN A 506 20.38 21.75 -23.41
N PRO A 507 21.21 22.45 -24.21
CA PRO A 507 21.14 23.92 -24.34
C PRO A 507 19.76 24.46 -24.72
N GLY A 508 18.97 23.69 -25.49
CA GLY A 508 17.63 24.06 -25.93
C GLY A 508 16.54 23.97 -24.84
N TYR A 509 16.74 23.23 -23.76
CA TYR A 509 15.68 22.97 -22.77
C TYR A 509 15.21 24.25 -22.05
N ARG A 510 16.14 25.15 -21.74
CA ARG A 510 15.83 26.47 -21.14
C ARG A 510 14.91 27.30 -22.05
N ALA A 511 15.13 27.25 -23.37
CA ALA A 511 14.27 27.95 -24.32
C ALA A 511 12.87 27.32 -24.34
N THR A 512 12.77 25.99 -24.34
CA THR A 512 11.49 25.27 -24.24
C THR A 512 10.73 25.63 -22.96
N MET A 513 11.41 25.70 -21.80
CA MET A 513 10.77 26.14 -20.55
C MET A 513 10.24 27.58 -20.63
N ARG A 514 10.98 28.47 -21.30
CA ARG A 514 10.56 29.88 -21.49
C ARG A 514 9.30 29.97 -22.36
N THR A 515 9.23 29.20 -23.43
CA THR A 515 8.07 29.10 -24.34
C THR A 515 6.86 28.48 -23.63
N ALA A 516 7.06 27.41 -22.87
CA ALA A 516 5.96 26.70 -22.22
C ALA A 516 5.39 27.40 -20.98
N TYR A 517 6.14 28.33 -20.36
CA TYR A 517 5.72 29.00 -19.12
C TYR A 517 4.35 29.69 -19.26
N PRO A 518 3.42 29.48 -18.32
CA PRO A 518 3.61 28.97 -16.95
C PRO A 518 3.49 27.44 -16.79
N ILE A 519 3.41 26.66 -17.87
CA ILE A 519 3.24 25.21 -17.84
C ILE A 519 4.57 24.51 -18.04
N HIS A 520 4.89 23.53 -17.19
CA HIS A 520 6.15 22.80 -17.28
C HIS A 520 6.20 21.88 -18.51
N PRO A 521 7.31 21.83 -19.28
CA PRO A 521 7.41 21.00 -20.48
C PRO A 521 7.11 19.51 -20.24
N GLU A 522 7.47 18.98 -19.07
CA GLU A 522 7.17 17.58 -18.71
C GLU A 522 5.67 17.26 -18.76
N LEU A 523 4.78 18.20 -18.41
CA LEU A 523 3.33 17.98 -18.50
C LEU A 523 2.89 17.87 -19.96
N PHE A 524 3.38 18.75 -20.82
CA PHE A 524 3.09 18.66 -22.25
C PHE A 524 3.64 17.40 -22.89
N ASP A 525 4.85 16.99 -22.51
CA ASP A 525 5.46 15.75 -22.98
C ASP A 525 4.59 14.53 -22.65
N ARG A 526 4.03 14.47 -21.44
CA ARG A 526 3.07 13.42 -21.07
C ARG A 526 1.80 13.47 -21.91
N LEU A 527 1.24 14.65 -22.12
CA LEU A 527 -0.01 14.80 -22.87
C LEU A 527 0.15 14.48 -24.37
N TYR A 528 1.26 14.89 -24.99
CA TYR A 528 1.50 14.71 -26.44
C TYR A 528 2.19 13.41 -26.82
N LYS A 529 2.86 12.71 -25.88
CA LYS A 529 3.47 11.39 -26.15
C LYS A 529 2.57 10.26 -25.68
N ASP A 530 1.96 10.42 -24.50
CA ASP A 530 1.23 9.33 -23.84
C ASP A 530 -0.28 9.47 -24.05
N TRP A 531 -0.88 10.61 -23.72
CA TRP A 531 -2.35 10.77 -23.82
C TRP A 531 -2.86 10.84 -25.26
N SER A 532 -2.09 11.39 -26.18
CA SER A 532 -2.39 11.45 -27.62
C SER A 532 -2.52 10.10 -28.32
N THR A 533 -2.15 9.01 -27.64
CA THR A 533 -2.31 7.64 -28.14
C THR A 533 -3.72 7.10 -27.92
N LEU A 534 -4.53 7.72 -27.06
CA LEU A 534 -5.91 7.34 -26.81
C LEU A 534 -6.81 7.82 -27.95
N GLU A 535 -7.59 6.92 -28.56
CA GLU A 535 -8.51 7.22 -29.68
C GLU A 535 -9.47 8.37 -29.36
N ARG A 536 -9.98 8.42 -28.12
CA ARG A 536 -10.94 9.44 -27.66
C ARG A 536 -10.27 10.78 -27.35
N PHE A 537 -8.94 10.84 -27.26
CA PHE A 537 -8.20 12.03 -26.87
C PHE A 537 -7.74 12.80 -28.11
N GLN A 538 -8.56 13.75 -28.55
CA GLN A 538 -8.24 14.62 -29.70
C GLN A 538 -6.98 15.44 -29.41
N ARG A 539 -5.80 15.05 -29.93
CA ARG A 539 -4.47 15.53 -29.49
C ARG A 539 -4.41 17.01 -29.06
N THR A 540 -4.71 17.97 -29.94
CA THR A 540 -4.56 19.40 -29.61
C THR A 540 -5.76 19.95 -28.84
N ARG A 541 -6.99 19.54 -29.20
CA ARG A 541 -8.24 20.04 -28.59
C ARG A 541 -8.45 19.47 -27.18
N GLY A 542 -8.17 18.19 -26.99
CA GLY A 542 -8.15 17.50 -25.71
C GLY A 542 -7.12 18.09 -24.75
N VAL A 543 -5.90 18.40 -25.23
CA VAL A 543 -4.91 19.12 -24.42
C VAL A 543 -5.39 20.50 -24.01
N LEU A 544 -5.90 21.31 -24.95
CA LEU A 544 -6.45 22.64 -24.65
C LEU A 544 -7.55 22.57 -23.61
N ARG A 545 -8.50 21.64 -23.79
CA ARG A 545 -9.64 21.44 -22.89
C ARG A 545 -9.20 21.02 -21.50
N LEU A 546 -8.34 20.03 -21.40
CA LEU A 546 -7.81 19.55 -20.13
C LEU A 546 -7.03 20.67 -19.43
N MET A 547 -6.13 21.35 -20.13
CA MET A 547 -5.32 22.41 -19.55
C MET A 547 -6.15 23.62 -19.13
N ALA A 548 -7.17 24.02 -19.90
CA ALA A 548 -8.10 25.07 -19.48
C ALA A 548 -8.84 24.68 -18.19
N THR A 549 -9.28 23.41 -18.08
CA THR A 549 -9.95 22.88 -16.88
C THR A 549 -9.02 22.86 -15.66
N VAL A 550 -7.78 22.40 -15.85
CA VAL A 550 -6.75 22.37 -14.80
C VAL A 550 -6.39 23.80 -14.34
N VAL A 551 -6.14 24.71 -15.28
CA VAL A 551 -5.79 26.11 -14.96
C VAL A 551 -6.95 26.82 -14.27
N ALA A 552 -8.19 26.62 -14.71
CA ALA A 552 -9.37 27.16 -14.03
C ALA A 552 -9.49 26.66 -12.58
N ALA A 553 -9.26 25.36 -12.36
CA ALA A 553 -9.27 24.76 -11.02
C ALA A 553 -8.14 25.30 -10.12
N LEU A 554 -6.92 25.41 -10.65
CA LEU A 554 -5.77 25.97 -9.92
C LEU A 554 -5.94 27.46 -9.64
N TRP A 555 -6.50 28.22 -10.57
CA TRP A 555 -6.80 29.65 -10.40
C TRP A 555 -7.83 29.87 -9.29
N SER A 556 -8.94 29.13 -9.35
CA SER A 556 -10.04 29.24 -8.37
C SER A 556 -9.62 28.80 -6.95
N SER A 557 -8.70 27.85 -6.83
CA SER A 557 -8.22 27.33 -5.55
C SER A 557 -7.12 28.17 -4.89
N GLY A 558 -6.54 29.14 -5.60
CA GLY A 558 -5.47 29.95 -5.02
C GLY A 558 -4.12 29.22 -4.90
N ASP A 559 -3.79 28.28 -5.79
CA ASP A 559 -2.44 27.66 -5.98
C ASP A 559 -1.23 28.63 -6.06
N LYS A 560 -0.33 28.60 -5.08
CA LYS A 560 0.81 29.55 -4.99
C LYS A 560 2.10 29.05 -5.68
N SER A 561 1.98 28.06 -6.55
CA SER A 561 3.14 27.43 -7.16
C SER A 561 3.81 28.34 -8.19
N PRO A 562 5.14 28.28 -8.38
CA PRO A 562 5.82 29.10 -9.39
C PRO A 562 5.53 28.70 -10.86
N MET A 563 5.10 27.45 -11.08
CA MET A 563 4.87 26.86 -12.41
C MET A 563 3.91 25.67 -12.30
N VAL A 564 3.15 25.37 -13.35
CA VAL A 564 2.21 24.23 -13.39
C VAL A 564 2.93 22.95 -13.82
N LEU A 565 3.24 22.08 -12.84
CA LEU A 565 3.85 20.76 -13.03
C LEU A 565 2.79 19.64 -13.20
N PRO A 566 3.16 18.45 -13.71
CA PRO A 566 2.30 17.26 -13.65
C PRO A 566 1.77 16.95 -12.24
N ALA A 567 2.59 17.14 -11.22
CA ALA A 567 2.22 16.95 -9.83
C ALA A 567 1.12 17.90 -9.31
N LEU A 568 0.82 19.00 -10.01
CA LEU A 568 -0.21 19.95 -9.62
C LEU A 568 -1.59 19.64 -10.18
N VAL A 569 -1.72 18.71 -11.14
CA VAL A 569 -3.03 18.39 -11.73
C VAL A 569 -3.98 17.96 -10.59
N PRO A 570 -5.05 18.73 -10.30
CA PRO A 570 -5.86 18.52 -9.11
C PRO A 570 -6.86 17.40 -9.35
N LEU A 571 -6.41 16.16 -9.14
CA LEU A 571 -7.23 14.95 -9.33
C LEU A 571 -8.38 14.81 -8.32
N ASP A 572 -8.39 15.64 -7.28
CA ASP A 572 -9.49 15.82 -6.32
C ASP A 572 -10.62 16.73 -6.84
N ASN A 573 -10.37 17.48 -7.93
CA ASN A 573 -11.39 18.32 -8.53
C ASN A 573 -12.26 17.51 -9.50
N ALA A 574 -13.57 17.47 -9.24
CA ALA A 574 -14.54 16.73 -10.03
C ALA A 574 -14.48 17.04 -11.54
N LYS A 575 -14.37 18.32 -11.92
CA LYS A 575 -14.31 18.71 -13.35
C LYS A 575 -13.04 18.17 -14.02
N VAL A 576 -11.90 18.20 -13.32
CA VAL A 576 -10.62 17.73 -13.84
C VAL A 576 -10.61 16.21 -13.98
N ILE A 577 -11.09 15.48 -12.96
CA ILE A 577 -11.13 14.02 -13.05
C ILE A 577 -12.15 13.54 -14.09
N ASP A 578 -13.31 14.18 -14.21
CA ASP A 578 -14.28 13.87 -15.25
C ASP A 578 -13.70 14.11 -16.64
N GLU A 579 -12.97 15.22 -16.84
CA GLU A 579 -12.30 15.51 -18.10
C GLU A 579 -11.24 14.47 -18.48
N LEU A 580 -10.41 14.03 -17.52
CA LEU A 580 -9.42 12.97 -17.73
C LEU A 580 -10.08 11.60 -17.99
N THR A 581 -11.10 11.25 -17.19
CA THR A 581 -11.76 9.95 -17.24
C THR A 581 -12.72 9.81 -18.42
N ASN A 582 -13.21 10.89 -19.03
CA ASN A 582 -13.93 10.84 -20.31
C ASN A 582 -13.12 10.19 -21.45
N HIS A 583 -11.79 10.19 -21.32
CA HIS A 583 -10.87 9.58 -22.27
C HIS A 583 -10.31 8.23 -21.83
N LEU A 584 -10.54 7.86 -20.57
CA LEU A 584 -10.11 6.60 -19.96
C LEU A 584 -11.35 5.73 -19.66
N ASP A 585 -11.13 4.54 -19.10
CA ASP A 585 -12.22 3.67 -18.66
C ASP A 585 -12.74 4.08 -17.26
N ASP A 586 -14.00 3.73 -16.93
CA ASP A 586 -14.67 4.14 -15.68
C ASP A 586 -13.95 3.67 -14.40
N ALA A 587 -13.12 2.62 -14.50
CA ALA A 587 -12.38 2.03 -13.38
C ALA A 587 -11.31 2.97 -12.78
N TRP A 588 -10.94 4.07 -13.44
CA TRP A 588 -9.90 4.96 -12.96
C TRP A 588 -10.31 5.84 -11.77
N LYS A 589 -11.59 6.21 -11.64
CA LYS A 589 -12.07 7.01 -10.50
C LYS A 589 -11.78 6.35 -9.15
N PRO A 590 -12.20 5.09 -8.90
CA PRO A 590 -11.90 4.44 -7.62
C PRO A 590 -10.41 4.21 -7.37
N ILE A 591 -9.58 4.09 -8.42
CA ILE A 591 -8.12 3.96 -8.29
C ILE A 591 -7.50 5.27 -7.81
N VAL A 592 -7.93 6.39 -8.41
CA VAL A 592 -7.50 7.73 -8.01
C VAL A 592 -7.90 8.01 -6.57
N ASP A 593 -9.12 7.65 -6.16
CA ASP A 593 -9.59 7.79 -4.79
C ASP A 593 -8.77 6.92 -3.81
N ALA A 594 -8.46 5.67 -4.19
CA ALA A 594 -7.76 4.73 -3.34
C ALA A 594 -6.29 5.09 -3.09
N ASP A 595 -5.54 5.51 -4.11
CA ASP A 595 -4.08 5.69 -3.97
C ASP A 595 -3.61 7.14 -4.04
N ILE A 596 -4.39 8.07 -4.63
CA ILE A 596 -3.89 9.41 -4.98
C ILE A 596 -4.63 10.53 -4.23
N ALA A 597 -5.92 10.70 -4.50
CA ALA A 597 -6.65 11.92 -4.20
C ALA A 597 -7.75 11.79 -3.14
N GLY A 598 -8.16 10.56 -2.77
CA GLY A 598 -9.17 10.35 -1.73
C GLY A 598 -8.69 10.76 -0.32
N GLU A 599 -9.64 10.99 0.58
CA GLU A 599 -9.33 11.41 1.96
C GLU A 599 -8.50 10.38 2.73
N THR A 600 -8.75 9.09 2.48
CA THR A 600 -8.00 7.96 3.04
C THR A 600 -7.06 7.33 2.01
N SER A 601 -6.63 8.09 1.01
CA SER A 601 -5.77 7.55 -0.04
C SER A 601 -4.39 7.16 0.50
N THR A 602 -3.76 6.18 -0.11
CA THR A 602 -2.40 5.74 0.26
C THR A 602 -1.41 6.90 0.30
N ALA A 603 -1.44 7.79 -0.71
CA ALA A 603 -0.58 8.97 -0.73
C ALA A 603 -0.87 9.94 0.43
N ASN A 604 -2.13 10.13 0.80
CA ASN A 604 -2.49 11.00 1.93
C ASN A 604 -2.05 10.41 3.28
N LEU A 605 -2.17 9.09 3.46
CA LEU A 605 -1.74 8.40 4.66
C LEU A 605 -0.23 8.54 4.86
N ILE A 606 0.57 8.24 3.84
CA ILE A 606 2.05 8.36 3.90
C ILE A 606 2.48 9.80 4.24
N ASP A 607 1.91 10.80 3.55
CA ASP A 607 2.23 12.21 3.81
C ASP A 607 1.81 12.65 5.23
N SER A 608 0.73 12.08 5.78
CA SER A 608 0.24 12.40 7.12
C SER A 608 1.06 11.76 8.26
N GLU A 609 1.56 10.53 8.03
CA GLU A 609 2.38 9.80 9.00
C GLU A 609 3.82 10.33 9.03
N ILE A 610 4.36 10.69 7.86
CA ILE A 610 5.75 11.10 7.72
C ILE A 610 5.85 12.61 7.52
N LYS A 611 6.04 13.32 8.63
CA LYS A 611 6.09 14.80 8.68
C LYS A 611 7.01 15.45 7.64
N ILE A 612 8.16 14.85 7.31
CA ILE A 612 9.09 15.42 6.33
C ILE A 612 8.54 15.35 4.90
N LEU A 613 7.79 14.30 4.56
CA LEU A 613 7.11 14.16 3.27
C LEU A 613 5.88 15.05 3.21
N GLY A 614 5.08 15.06 4.29
CA GLY A 614 3.87 15.87 4.42
C GLY A 614 4.08 17.38 4.32
N LYS A 615 5.24 17.91 4.74
CA LYS A 615 5.57 19.34 4.59
C LYS A 615 5.45 19.84 3.14
N SER A 616 5.69 18.96 2.19
CA SER A 616 5.71 19.28 0.76
C SER A 616 4.74 18.40 -0.03
N MET A 617 3.87 17.65 0.67
CA MET A 617 2.97 16.64 0.10
C MET A 617 3.66 15.77 -0.97
N ALA A 618 4.88 15.30 -0.65
CA ALA A 618 5.77 14.66 -1.61
C ALA A 618 5.13 13.42 -2.25
N THR A 619 4.35 12.67 -1.48
CA THR A 619 3.70 11.44 -1.94
C THR A 619 2.55 11.74 -2.87
N LYS A 620 1.67 12.71 -2.53
CA LYS A 620 0.60 13.14 -3.45
C LYS A 620 1.16 13.69 -4.77
N ARG A 621 2.25 14.46 -4.72
CA ARG A 621 2.91 14.99 -5.92
C ARG A 621 3.43 13.88 -6.83
N ALA A 622 4.17 12.92 -6.25
CA ALA A 622 4.68 11.76 -6.96
C ALA A 622 3.52 10.94 -7.58
N ALA A 623 2.47 10.68 -6.79
CA ALA A 623 1.30 9.90 -7.21
C ALA A 623 0.58 10.51 -8.42
N ARG A 624 0.35 11.84 -8.40
CA ARG A 624 -0.24 12.57 -9.54
C ARG A 624 0.62 12.50 -10.78
N CYS A 625 1.94 12.66 -10.64
CA CYS A 625 2.86 12.55 -11.77
C CYS A 625 2.87 11.13 -12.37
N VAL A 626 2.82 10.09 -11.53
CA VAL A 626 2.70 8.69 -12.01
C VAL A 626 1.38 8.46 -12.74
N PHE A 627 0.26 8.97 -12.23
CA PHE A 627 -1.03 8.87 -12.90
C PHE A 627 -0.99 9.50 -14.30
N ILE A 628 -0.57 10.76 -14.40
CA ILE A 628 -0.47 11.48 -15.69
C ILE A 628 0.49 10.77 -16.64
N GLY A 629 1.53 10.11 -16.13
CA GLY A 629 2.53 9.42 -16.96
C GLY A 629 2.30 7.94 -17.24
N SER A 630 1.30 7.29 -16.64
CA SER A 630 1.10 5.84 -16.81
C SER A 630 -0.33 5.42 -17.16
N ALA A 631 -1.33 6.23 -16.81
CA ALA A 631 -2.75 5.86 -17.03
C ALA A 631 -3.11 5.57 -18.50
N PRO A 632 -2.68 6.36 -19.51
CA PRO A 632 -3.01 6.08 -20.91
C PRO A 632 -2.52 4.71 -21.40
N MET A 633 -1.28 4.35 -21.05
CA MET A 633 -0.67 3.07 -21.44
C MET A 633 -1.35 1.88 -20.77
N ALA A 634 -1.71 2.03 -19.48
CA ALA A 634 -2.44 1.01 -18.75
C ALA A 634 -3.85 0.78 -19.33
N ASN A 635 -4.51 1.83 -19.80
CA ASN A 635 -5.84 1.77 -20.42
C ASN A 635 -5.82 1.03 -21.77
N LEU A 636 -4.89 1.39 -22.67
CA LEU A 636 -4.76 0.75 -23.99
C LEU A 636 -4.54 -0.76 -23.88
N ARG A 637 -3.70 -1.19 -22.93
CA ARG A 637 -3.39 -2.61 -22.72
C ARG A 637 -4.63 -3.44 -22.35
N GLN A 638 -5.51 -2.92 -21.51
CA GLN A 638 -6.72 -3.66 -21.13
C GLN A 638 -7.66 -3.87 -22.33
N ARG A 639 -7.73 -2.90 -23.24
CA ARG A 639 -8.50 -3.04 -24.49
C ARG A 639 -7.87 -4.02 -25.48
N ASP A 640 -6.56 -3.93 -25.68
CA ASP A 640 -5.87 -4.68 -26.73
C ASP A 640 -5.47 -6.10 -26.31
N GLY A 641 -5.55 -6.44 -25.02
CA GLY A 641 -5.16 -7.74 -24.48
C GLY A 641 -3.67 -8.09 -24.67
N SER A 642 -2.83 -7.10 -24.98
CA SER A 642 -1.43 -7.31 -25.34
C SER A 642 -0.55 -7.65 -24.11
N ASN A 643 0.31 -8.65 -24.27
CA ASN A 643 1.27 -9.11 -23.25
C ASN A 643 2.61 -8.37 -23.26
N ALA A 644 2.67 -7.15 -23.84
CA ALA A 644 3.90 -6.36 -23.83
C ALA A 644 4.25 -5.90 -22.39
N PRO A 645 5.54 -5.86 -22.01
CA PRO A 645 5.96 -5.43 -20.68
C PRO A 645 5.57 -3.97 -20.44
N VAL A 646 4.96 -3.71 -19.28
CA VAL A 646 4.50 -2.36 -18.91
C VAL A 646 5.70 -1.43 -18.79
N ARG A 647 5.80 -0.46 -19.69
CA ARG A 647 6.77 0.63 -19.55
C ARG A 647 6.15 1.70 -18.66
N GLY A 648 6.29 1.55 -17.34
CA GLY A 648 5.94 2.60 -16.39
C GLY A 648 6.78 3.88 -16.57
N ILE A 649 6.39 4.94 -15.88
CA ILE A 649 7.15 6.19 -15.84
C ILE A 649 8.44 5.99 -15.03
N GLU A 650 9.54 6.53 -15.54
CA GLU A 650 10.84 6.48 -14.86
C GLU A 650 10.85 7.40 -13.64
N GLN A 651 11.52 6.97 -12.56
CA GLN A 651 11.67 7.74 -11.33
C GLN A 651 12.20 9.15 -11.60
N LYS A 652 13.19 9.30 -12.50
CA LYS A 652 13.77 10.61 -12.84
C LYS A 652 12.74 11.56 -13.45
N ARG A 653 11.79 11.04 -14.23
CA ARG A 653 10.69 11.81 -14.82
C ARG A 653 9.66 12.20 -13.77
N VAL A 654 9.36 11.30 -12.82
CA VAL A 654 8.51 11.63 -11.65
C VAL A 654 9.14 12.75 -10.83
N VAL A 655 10.45 12.69 -10.57
CA VAL A 655 11.19 13.77 -9.89
C VAL A 655 11.06 15.07 -10.67
N LEU A 656 11.38 15.07 -11.97
CA LEU A 656 11.27 16.26 -12.84
C LEU A 656 9.86 16.87 -12.82
N GLY A 657 8.82 16.05 -12.81
CA GLY A 657 7.42 16.47 -12.79
C GLY A 657 6.86 16.78 -11.39
N SER A 658 7.65 16.64 -10.32
CA SER A 658 7.17 16.76 -8.94
C SER A 658 7.97 17.69 -8.03
N THR A 659 9.18 18.13 -8.42
CA THR A 659 10.02 18.99 -7.58
C THR A 659 10.02 20.46 -8.02
N TYR A 660 10.04 21.36 -7.04
CA TYR A 660 10.23 22.80 -7.21
C TYR A 660 11.62 23.24 -6.74
N PRO A 661 12.09 24.42 -7.17
CA PRO A 661 13.30 25.03 -6.61
C PRO A 661 13.20 25.18 -5.09
N GLY A 662 14.07 24.49 -4.36
CA GLY A 662 14.07 24.46 -2.89
C GLY A 662 13.68 23.10 -2.30
N ASP A 663 12.98 22.26 -3.07
CA ASP A 663 12.71 20.88 -2.67
C ASP A 663 13.98 20.03 -2.66
N ASN A 664 13.94 18.95 -1.87
CA ASN A 664 14.91 17.87 -1.94
C ASN A 664 14.32 16.69 -2.74
N PRO A 665 14.85 16.37 -3.94
CA PRO A 665 14.39 15.23 -4.76
C PRO A 665 14.39 13.87 -4.05
N ALA A 666 15.23 13.71 -3.02
CA ALA A 666 15.25 12.49 -2.21
C ALA A 666 13.92 12.24 -1.48
N HIS A 667 13.18 13.30 -1.09
CA HIS A 667 11.88 13.15 -0.46
C HIS A 667 10.84 12.58 -1.44
N VAL A 668 10.83 13.06 -2.69
CA VAL A 668 9.95 12.53 -3.74
C VAL A 668 10.32 11.09 -4.07
N THR A 669 11.62 10.77 -4.10
CA THR A 669 12.10 9.40 -4.34
C THR A 669 11.71 8.43 -3.22
N ASP A 670 11.85 8.84 -1.95
CA ASP A 670 11.40 8.02 -0.80
C ASP A 670 9.89 7.85 -0.79
N ALA A 671 9.14 8.93 -1.04
CA ALA A 671 7.70 8.90 -1.16
C ALA A 671 7.21 7.96 -2.27
N LEU A 672 7.84 8.03 -3.46
CA LEU A 672 7.52 7.18 -4.60
C LEU A 672 7.81 5.70 -4.30
N ARG A 673 8.93 5.40 -3.63
CA ARG A 673 9.25 4.03 -3.20
C ARG A 673 8.18 3.48 -2.27
N ARG A 674 7.80 4.24 -1.24
CA ARG A 674 6.76 3.85 -0.27
C ARG A 674 5.42 3.65 -0.97
N LEU A 675 5.04 4.55 -1.85
CA LEU A 675 3.81 4.44 -2.64
C LEU A 675 3.80 3.18 -3.52
N GLY A 676 4.95 2.78 -4.08
CA GLY A 676 5.09 1.52 -4.81
C GLY A 676 5.06 0.26 -3.94
N ASP A 677 5.41 0.38 -2.65
CA ASP A 677 5.40 -0.74 -1.71
C ASP A 677 4.03 -0.92 -1.02
N THR A 678 3.25 0.15 -0.85
CA THR A 678 1.97 0.13 -0.11
C THR A 678 0.74 0.47 -0.97
N GLY A 679 0.92 0.93 -2.21
CA GLY A 679 -0.20 1.33 -3.07
C GLY A 679 -1.04 0.13 -3.50
N LYS A 680 -2.36 0.33 -3.52
CA LYS A 680 -3.33 -0.72 -3.87
C LYS A 680 -3.28 -1.09 -5.34
N TYR A 681 -2.99 -0.11 -6.20
CA TYR A 681 -2.93 -0.20 -7.66
C TYR A 681 -1.57 0.25 -8.20
N MET A 682 -0.68 0.74 -7.34
CA MET A 682 0.66 1.19 -7.70
C MET A 682 1.62 0.02 -7.83
N ASN A 683 2.24 -0.11 -8.98
CA ASN A 683 3.27 -1.12 -9.24
C ASN A 683 4.64 -0.48 -9.39
N ARG A 684 5.67 -1.25 -9.08
CA ARG A 684 7.07 -0.85 -9.19
C ARG A 684 7.92 -1.97 -9.77
N ASP A 685 8.74 -1.63 -10.74
CA ASP A 685 9.84 -2.47 -11.23
C ASP A 685 11.10 -1.63 -11.37
N GLN A 686 12.10 -1.90 -10.53
CA GLN A 686 13.35 -1.13 -10.44
C GLN A 686 13.13 0.39 -10.31
N ASP A 687 13.36 1.13 -11.40
CA ASP A 687 13.24 2.58 -11.52
C ASP A 687 11.94 3.03 -12.21
N ARG A 688 11.03 2.11 -12.53
CA ARG A 688 9.75 2.39 -13.20
C ARG A 688 8.55 2.15 -12.27
N TYR A 689 7.57 3.05 -12.41
CA TYR A 689 6.34 3.05 -11.62
C TYR A 689 5.13 3.21 -12.53
N TRP A 690 4.04 2.51 -12.24
CA TRP A 690 2.79 2.65 -12.99
C TRP A 690 1.58 2.25 -12.17
N LEU A 691 0.42 2.76 -12.56
CA LEU A 691 -0.86 2.30 -12.03
C LEU A 691 -1.45 1.20 -12.92
N SER A 692 -2.00 0.16 -12.31
CA SER A 692 -2.79 -0.87 -12.98
C SER A 692 -4.27 -0.75 -12.64
N LEU A 693 -5.13 -1.24 -13.53
CA LEU A 693 -6.57 -1.29 -13.29
C LEU A 693 -6.98 -2.42 -12.31
N GLN A 694 -6.09 -3.39 -12.12
CA GLN A 694 -6.20 -4.44 -11.11
C GLN A 694 -5.37 -4.08 -9.88
N GLN A 695 -5.83 -4.52 -8.71
CA GLN A 695 -5.06 -4.37 -7.47
C GLN A 695 -3.77 -5.19 -7.52
N THR A 696 -2.74 -4.73 -6.80
CA THR A 696 -1.47 -5.44 -6.67
C THR A 696 -1.66 -6.74 -5.88
N VAL A 697 -0.88 -7.78 -6.24
CA VAL A 697 -0.94 -9.06 -5.53
C VAL A 697 -0.64 -8.89 -4.03
N ALA A 698 0.31 -8.02 -3.69
CA ALA A 698 0.66 -7.72 -2.30
C ALA A 698 -0.53 -7.16 -1.52
N GLN A 699 -1.34 -6.29 -2.12
CA GLN A 699 -2.53 -5.74 -1.45
C GLN A 699 -3.63 -6.78 -1.29
N ILE A 700 -3.89 -7.62 -2.29
CA ILE A 700 -4.89 -8.70 -2.18
C ILE A 700 -4.46 -9.68 -1.08
N VAL A 701 -3.16 -9.95 -0.95
CA VAL A 701 -2.61 -10.75 0.16
C VAL A 701 -2.88 -10.08 1.51
N GLN A 702 -2.60 -8.79 1.64
CA GLN A 702 -2.81 -8.07 2.89
C GLN A 702 -4.30 -8.06 3.31
N GLU A 703 -5.21 -7.77 2.38
CA GLU A 703 -6.65 -7.78 2.65
C GLU A 703 -7.16 -9.18 3.04
N ARG A 704 -6.65 -10.23 2.39
CA ARG A 704 -6.95 -11.62 2.79
C ARG A 704 -6.37 -11.96 4.16
N ALA A 705 -5.14 -11.54 4.42
CA ALA A 705 -4.48 -11.77 5.71
C ALA A 705 -5.30 -11.13 6.85
N ASP A 706 -5.74 -9.87 6.67
CA ASP A 706 -6.55 -9.13 7.64
C ASP A 706 -7.99 -9.67 7.77
N SER A 707 -8.48 -10.38 6.76
CA SER A 707 -9.80 -11.02 6.78
C SER A 707 -9.88 -12.29 7.63
N TYR A 708 -8.74 -12.93 7.94
CA TYR A 708 -8.71 -14.18 8.69
C TYR A 708 -8.94 -13.95 10.19
N HIS A 709 -9.95 -14.63 10.73
CA HIS A 709 -10.22 -14.65 12.17
C HIS A 709 -9.21 -15.51 12.93
N ASP A 710 -8.94 -15.15 14.18
CA ASP A 710 -7.96 -15.82 15.04
C ASP A 710 -8.18 -17.33 15.15
N GLU A 711 -9.43 -17.78 15.21
CA GLU A 711 -9.79 -19.20 15.25
C GLU A 711 -9.24 -19.97 14.03
N GLN A 712 -9.39 -19.42 12.82
CA GLN A 712 -8.90 -20.03 11.59
C GLN A 712 -7.37 -20.10 11.57
N VAL A 713 -6.72 -19.04 12.07
CA VAL A 713 -5.26 -18.95 12.17
C VAL A 713 -4.72 -19.94 13.20
N PHE A 714 -5.43 -20.15 14.31
CA PHE A 714 -5.06 -21.10 15.36
C PHE A 714 -5.16 -22.54 14.87
N ASP A 715 -6.23 -22.89 14.15
CA ASP A 715 -6.41 -24.22 13.56
C ASP A 715 -5.31 -24.53 12.54
N GLU A 716 -4.98 -23.56 11.68
CA GLU A 716 -3.91 -23.70 10.71
C GLU A 716 -2.53 -23.86 11.39
N LEU A 717 -2.25 -23.05 12.41
CA LEU A 717 -1.02 -23.18 13.22
C LEU A 717 -0.95 -24.54 13.93
N ALA A 718 -2.08 -25.01 14.48
CA ALA A 718 -2.16 -26.34 15.09
C ALA A 718 -1.85 -27.44 14.08
N GLY A 719 -2.34 -27.29 12.84
CA GLY A 719 -2.01 -28.16 11.71
C GLY A 719 -0.51 -28.23 11.44
N VAL A 720 0.16 -27.07 11.37
CA VAL A 720 1.62 -27.00 11.16
C VAL A 720 2.40 -27.66 12.30
N VAL A 721 2.07 -27.35 13.56
CA VAL A 721 2.79 -27.93 14.71
C VAL A 721 2.56 -29.44 14.81
N ARG A 722 1.37 -29.95 14.46
CA ARG A 722 1.04 -31.39 14.44
C ARG A 722 1.78 -32.17 13.34
N GLN A 723 2.33 -31.52 12.33
CA GLN A 723 3.19 -32.18 11.33
C GLN A 723 4.54 -32.61 11.92
N GLU A 724 4.99 -32.00 13.04
CA GLU A 724 6.16 -32.50 13.77
C GLU A 724 5.84 -33.87 14.41
N THR A 725 6.53 -34.92 13.98
CA THR A 725 6.32 -36.29 14.50
C THR A 725 7.31 -36.69 15.60
N ASP A 726 8.37 -35.91 15.81
CA ASP A 726 9.38 -36.15 16.84
C ASP A 726 8.77 -36.12 18.25
N LYS A 727 9.27 -36.98 19.14
CA LYS A 727 8.85 -37.04 20.54
C LYS A 727 9.95 -36.64 21.52
N GLY A 728 11.19 -36.48 21.06
CA GLY A 728 12.32 -36.22 21.95
C GLY A 728 12.45 -37.30 23.02
N LEU A 729 12.65 -36.89 24.29
CA LEU A 729 12.68 -37.81 25.43
C LEU A 729 11.31 -38.27 25.92
N PHE A 730 10.22 -37.69 25.41
CA PHE A 730 8.88 -37.89 25.95
C PHE A 730 8.22 -39.13 25.35
N GLN A 731 7.43 -39.85 26.14
CA GLN A 731 6.62 -40.99 25.64
C GLN A 731 5.45 -40.49 24.78
N ARG A 732 4.96 -39.31 25.13
CA ARG A 732 3.78 -38.67 24.54
C ARG A 732 3.99 -37.17 24.41
N VAL A 733 3.64 -36.60 23.25
CA VAL A 733 3.68 -35.17 23.01
C VAL A 733 2.31 -34.73 22.51
N HIS A 734 1.62 -33.94 23.34
CA HIS A 734 0.29 -33.40 23.08
C HIS A 734 0.43 -32.03 22.46
N ARG A 735 0.16 -31.93 21.16
CA ARG A 735 0.34 -30.70 20.37
C ARG A 735 -0.98 -29.96 20.23
N PHE A 736 -1.08 -28.85 20.96
CA PHE A 736 -2.26 -27.99 21.04
C PHE A 736 -3.51 -28.79 21.43
N PRO A 737 -3.53 -29.42 22.62
CA PRO A 737 -4.72 -30.10 23.10
C PRO A 737 -5.82 -29.08 23.43
N PRO A 738 -7.02 -29.20 22.84
CA PRO A 738 -8.14 -28.29 23.11
C PRO A 738 -8.53 -28.28 24.59
N THR A 739 -8.53 -29.45 25.24
CA THR A 739 -8.92 -29.59 26.64
C THR A 739 -7.98 -30.52 27.41
N SER A 740 -8.07 -30.49 28.74
CA SER A 740 -7.31 -31.43 29.59
C SER A 740 -7.77 -32.89 29.44
N GLY A 741 -8.94 -33.13 28.85
CA GLY A 741 -9.44 -34.47 28.53
C GLY A 741 -8.65 -35.15 27.40
N ASP A 742 -8.11 -34.35 26.48
CA ASP A 742 -7.31 -34.79 25.33
C ASP A 742 -5.88 -35.19 25.74
N VAL A 743 -5.49 -34.94 26.99
CA VAL A 743 -4.20 -35.35 27.55
C VAL A 743 -4.40 -36.60 28.39
N GLU A 744 -3.86 -37.72 27.91
CA GLU A 744 -3.88 -39.02 28.58
C GLU A 744 -3.31 -38.95 30.01
N ASP A 745 -3.78 -39.81 30.92
CA ASP A 745 -3.27 -39.92 32.30
C ASP A 745 -2.44 -41.19 32.44
N ASP A 746 -1.22 -41.15 31.89
CA ASP A 746 -0.26 -42.25 31.85
C ASP A 746 0.96 -41.92 32.74
N PRO A 747 1.57 -42.91 33.41
CA PRO A 747 2.73 -42.70 34.26
C PRO A 747 4.03 -42.29 33.53
N GLY A 748 4.12 -42.46 32.21
CA GLY A 748 5.25 -41.98 31.39
C GLY A 748 5.24 -40.47 31.13
N ILE A 749 6.44 -39.87 31.05
CA ILE A 749 6.57 -38.41 30.90
C ILE A 749 5.94 -37.94 29.58
N GLY A 750 5.12 -36.90 29.67
CA GLY A 750 4.41 -36.28 28.57
C GLY A 750 4.72 -34.80 28.46
N LEU A 751 4.91 -34.33 27.22
CA LEU A 751 5.02 -32.91 26.91
C LEU A 751 3.67 -32.39 26.41
N VAL A 752 3.16 -31.31 27.00
CA VAL A 752 1.97 -30.61 26.54
C VAL A 752 2.40 -29.27 25.94
N ILE A 753 2.23 -29.12 24.64
CA ILE A 753 2.52 -27.88 23.91
C ILE A 753 1.21 -27.11 23.78
N PHE A 754 1.11 -25.97 24.44
CA PHE A 754 -0.07 -25.11 24.40
C PHE A 754 -0.17 -24.33 23.10
N GLY A 755 -1.38 -23.91 22.75
CA GLY A 755 -1.61 -23.00 21.64
C GLY A 755 -1.31 -21.53 22.00
N PRO A 756 -1.40 -20.61 21.02
CA PRO A 756 -1.23 -19.17 21.24
C PRO A 756 -2.27 -18.56 22.19
N ASP A 757 -3.42 -19.21 22.39
CA ASP A 757 -4.46 -18.84 23.35
C ASP A 757 -3.99 -18.92 24.82
N ARG A 758 -2.95 -19.72 25.09
CA ARG A 758 -2.40 -19.96 26.44
C ARG A 758 -0.94 -19.55 26.50
N ALA A 759 -0.72 -18.26 26.24
CA ALA A 759 0.60 -17.67 26.25
C ALA A 759 1.16 -17.45 27.67
N PHE A 760 2.48 -17.51 27.78
CA PHE A 760 3.22 -17.25 29.00
C PHE A 760 3.64 -15.77 29.09
N SER A 761 3.56 -15.19 30.29
CA SER A 761 4.02 -13.83 30.60
C SER A 761 4.69 -13.80 31.97
N LYS A 762 5.88 -13.18 32.05
CA LYS A 762 6.57 -12.93 33.33
C LYS A 762 6.09 -11.67 34.05
N ARG A 763 5.42 -10.76 33.34
CA ARG A 763 5.09 -9.40 33.84
C ARG A 763 3.64 -9.29 34.34
N ALA A 764 2.78 -10.18 33.88
CA ALA A 764 1.35 -10.21 34.19
C ALA A 764 0.93 -11.62 34.58
N LYS A 765 -0.33 -11.78 35.03
CA LYS A 765 -0.90 -13.09 35.32
C LYS A 765 -0.85 -13.97 34.06
N SER A 766 -0.06 -15.04 34.08
CA SER A 766 0.11 -15.93 32.93
C SER A 766 -1.12 -16.83 32.76
N THR A 767 -1.70 -16.84 31.56
CA THR A 767 -2.76 -17.79 31.20
C THR A 767 -2.20 -19.21 31.09
N ALA A 768 -0.99 -19.36 30.53
CA ALA A 768 -0.27 -20.64 30.47
C ALA A 768 -0.11 -21.31 31.84
N GLU A 769 0.24 -20.56 32.89
CA GLU A 769 0.40 -21.11 34.23
C GLU A 769 -0.93 -21.61 34.81
N GLY A 770 -2.00 -20.82 34.68
CA GLY A 770 -3.33 -21.21 35.14
C GLY A 770 -3.84 -22.48 34.44
N GLU A 771 -3.65 -22.56 33.12
CA GLU A 771 -4.03 -23.72 32.32
C GLU A 771 -3.14 -24.95 32.60
N ALA A 772 -1.83 -24.77 32.79
CA ALA A 772 -0.93 -25.85 33.20
C ALA A 772 -1.38 -26.48 34.53
N LEU A 773 -1.73 -25.65 35.54
CA LEU A 773 -2.27 -26.15 36.80
C LEU A 773 -3.62 -26.84 36.64
N ALA A 774 -4.49 -26.37 35.73
CA ALA A 774 -5.76 -27.02 35.45
C ALA A 774 -5.55 -28.41 34.80
N PHE A 775 -4.65 -28.51 33.83
CA PHE A 775 -4.27 -29.75 33.16
C PHE A 775 -3.56 -30.72 34.12
N LEU A 776 -2.79 -30.20 35.07
CA LEU A 776 -2.11 -30.98 36.09
C LEU A 776 -3.09 -31.60 37.09
N ASN A 777 -4.17 -30.89 37.43
CA ASN A 777 -5.14 -31.34 38.43
C ASN A 777 -6.28 -32.18 37.84
N LYS A 778 -6.61 -32.00 36.57
CA LYS A 778 -7.78 -32.64 35.93
C LYS A 778 -7.42 -33.32 34.61
N ARG A 779 -8.16 -34.38 34.31
CA ARG A 779 -8.32 -34.96 32.97
C ARG A 779 -9.80 -34.92 32.62
N GLY A 780 -10.21 -33.89 31.89
CA GLY A 780 -11.63 -33.59 31.67
C GLY A 780 -12.31 -33.28 33.00
N THR A 781 -13.31 -34.07 33.37
CA THR A 781 -14.05 -33.93 34.65
C THR A 781 -13.41 -34.70 35.81
N ASN A 782 -12.49 -35.63 35.54
CA ASN A 782 -11.86 -36.47 36.57
C ASN A 782 -10.59 -35.84 37.14
N ALA A 783 -10.25 -36.19 38.38
CA ALA A 783 -8.96 -35.82 38.97
C ALA A 783 -7.83 -36.61 38.32
N ARG A 784 -6.71 -35.93 38.01
CA ARG A 784 -5.52 -36.56 37.41
C ARG A 784 -4.69 -37.28 38.48
N ILE A 785 -4.32 -38.52 38.20
CA ILE A 785 -3.53 -39.38 39.09
C ILE A 785 -2.04 -39.14 38.87
N HIS A 786 -1.55 -39.19 37.63
CA HIS A 786 -0.13 -39.07 37.30
C HIS A 786 0.27 -37.61 37.08
N LYS A 787 0.16 -36.78 38.13
CA LYS A 787 0.46 -35.35 38.04
C LYS A 787 1.93 -35.09 37.70
N ASN A 788 2.85 -35.88 38.24
CA ASN A 788 4.28 -35.69 38.03
C ASN A 788 4.76 -36.13 36.63
N SER A 789 3.89 -36.66 35.78
CA SER A 789 4.24 -37.12 34.43
C SER A 789 4.01 -36.06 33.34
N LEU A 790 3.76 -34.79 33.68
CA LEU A 790 3.54 -33.71 32.70
C LEU A 790 4.60 -32.60 32.79
N VAL A 791 5.04 -32.14 31.61
CA VAL A 791 5.81 -30.91 31.39
C VAL A 791 5.07 -30.10 30.33
N PHE A 792 5.05 -28.77 30.47
CA PHE A 792 4.33 -27.89 29.54
C PHE A 792 5.29 -27.01 28.75
N LEU A 793 4.88 -26.64 27.54
CA LEU A 793 5.56 -25.68 26.69
C LEU A 793 4.55 -24.63 26.22
N ALA A 794 4.87 -23.36 26.42
CA ALA A 794 4.01 -22.23 26.06
C ALA A 794 4.74 -21.19 25.19
N PRO A 795 4.00 -20.49 24.31
CA PRO A 795 4.53 -19.35 23.57
C PRO A 795 4.64 -18.12 24.48
N GLU A 796 5.55 -17.20 24.17
CA GLU A 796 5.63 -15.91 24.85
C GLU A 796 4.60 -14.92 24.31
N VAL A 797 3.88 -14.25 25.23
CA VAL A 797 2.82 -13.29 24.89
C VAL A 797 3.28 -12.19 23.93
N ASP A 798 4.47 -11.61 24.14
CA ASP A 798 5.01 -10.50 23.33
C ASP A 798 5.35 -10.92 21.88
N ARG A 799 5.34 -12.23 21.58
CA ARG A 799 5.68 -12.80 20.27
C ARG A 799 4.49 -13.46 19.58
N VAL A 800 3.35 -13.60 20.26
CA VAL A 800 2.15 -14.25 19.69
C VAL A 800 1.65 -13.49 18.47
N ASP A 801 1.50 -12.16 18.54
CA ASP A 801 0.98 -11.37 17.41
C ASP A 801 1.85 -11.48 16.16
N VAL A 802 3.18 -11.51 16.35
CA VAL A 802 4.14 -11.69 15.25
C VAL A 802 3.96 -13.08 14.60
N LEU A 803 3.82 -14.12 15.41
CA LEU A 803 3.58 -15.48 14.93
C LEU A 803 2.23 -15.57 14.18
N LEU A 804 1.16 -15.04 14.73
CA LEU A 804 -0.17 -15.07 14.09
C LEU A 804 -0.17 -14.31 12.77
N ASN A 805 0.49 -13.16 12.71
CA ASN A 805 0.63 -12.40 11.45
C ASN A 805 1.45 -13.16 10.41
N ALA A 806 2.52 -13.86 10.80
CA ALA A 806 3.28 -14.71 9.88
C ALA A 806 2.41 -15.83 9.29
N VAL A 807 1.54 -16.44 10.11
CA VAL A 807 0.60 -17.49 9.67
C VAL A 807 -0.46 -16.90 8.72
N ARG A 808 -1.08 -15.77 9.06
CA ARG A 808 -2.06 -15.07 8.19
C ARG A 808 -1.48 -14.76 6.81
N GLN A 809 -0.24 -14.26 6.78
CA GLN A 809 0.47 -13.95 5.53
C GLN A 809 0.70 -15.22 4.68
N ARG A 810 1.15 -16.33 5.29
CA ARG A 810 1.29 -17.60 4.56
C ARG A 810 -0.04 -18.08 3.99
N MET A 811 -1.11 -18.08 4.79
CA MET A 811 -2.45 -18.49 4.35
C MET A 811 -2.94 -17.64 3.17
N ALA A 812 -2.72 -16.32 3.25
CA ALA A 812 -3.10 -15.40 2.19
C ALA A 812 -2.32 -15.69 0.89
N TRP A 813 -1.00 -15.87 0.95
CA TRP A 813 -0.18 -16.21 -0.22
C TRP A 813 -0.57 -17.56 -0.86
N GLU A 814 -0.83 -18.59 -0.05
CA GLU A 814 -1.30 -19.89 -0.55
C GLU A 814 -2.67 -19.78 -1.22
N SER A 815 -3.58 -18.98 -0.66
CA SER A 815 -4.90 -18.69 -1.22
C SER A 815 -4.82 -17.95 -2.56
N ILE A 816 -3.82 -17.10 -2.79
CA ILE A 816 -3.61 -16.43 -4.08
C ILE A 816 -3.20 -17.44 -5.15
N LEU A 817 -2.22 -18.31 -4.85
CA LEU A 817 -1.76 -19.32 -5.79
C LEU A 817 -2.85 -20.34 -6.14
N SER A 818 -3.68 -20.73 -5.16
CA SER A 818 -4.80 -21.63 -5.41
C SER A 818 -5.88 -21.01 -6.31
N ASN A 819 -5.99 -19.68 -6.31
CA ASN A 819 -6.99 -18.91 -7.05
C ASN A 819 -6.42 -18.17 -8.28
N LYS A 820 -5.23 -18.57 -8.77
CA LYS A 820 -4.49 -17.89 -9.84
C LYS A 820 -5.31 -17.63 -11.11
N ASP A 821 -6.17 -18.58 -11.50
CA ASP A 821 -7.00 -18.47 -12.71
C ASP A 821 -8.15 -17.47 -12.52
N SER A 822 -8.80 -17.49 -11.35
CA SER A 822 -9.88 -16.54 -11.02
C SER A 822 -9.38 -15.09 -10.87
N LEU A 823 -8.12 -14.93 -10.45
CA LEU A 823 -7.47 -13.63 -10.26
C LEU A 823 -6.77 -13.13 -11.54
N ASN A 824 -6.79 -13.90 -12.63
CA ASN A 824 -6.11 -13.59 -13.89
C ASN A 824 -4.63 -13.17 -13.70
N LEU A 825 -3.91 -13.87 -12.81
CA LEU A 825 -2.50 -13.53 -12.55
C LEU A 825 -1.63 -13.84 -13.77
N ASP A 826 -0.78 -12.89 -14.15
CA ASP A 826 0.23 -13.11 -15.19
C ASP A 826 1.39 -14.01 -14.70
N GLN A 827 2.20 -14.48 -15.64
CA GLN A 827 3.33 -15.38 -15.35
C GLN A 827 4.39 -14.77 -14.41
N HIS A 828 4.51 -13.44 -14.39
CA HIS A 828 5.44 -12.76 -13.48
C HIS A 828 4.90 -12.83 -12.04
N ASN A 829 3.64 -12.45 -11.84
CA ASN A 829 2.94 -12.47 -10.56
C ASN A 829 2.85 -13.88 -9.97
N ILE A 830 2.69 -14.91 -10.81
CA ILE A 830 2.72 -16.31 -10.36
C ILE A 830 4.09 -16.67 -9.75
N LYS A 831 5.20 -16.37 -10.45
CA LYS A 831 6.55 -16.65 -9.93
C LYS A 831 6.86 -15.90 -8.64
N VAL A 832 6.41 -14.64 -8.54
CA VAL A 832 6.54 -13.84 -7.32
C VAL A 832 5.76 -14.50 -6.18
N ALA A 833 4.51 -14.88 -6.41
CA ALA A 833 3.67 -15.53 -5.40
C ALA A 833 4.24 -16.90 -4.96
N GLU A 834 4.78 -17.72 -5.87
CA GLU A 834 5.45 -19.00 -5.54
C GLU A 834 6.66 -18.79 -4.62
N SER A 835 7.52 -17.81 -4.96
CA SER A 835 8.67 -17.45 -4.14
C SER A 835 8.25 -16.94 -2.75
N ARG A 836 7.20 -16.11 -2.69
CA ARG A 836 6.67 -15.58 -1.43
C ARG A 836 6.04 -16.67 -0.56
N VAL A 837 5.36 -17.66 -1.13
CA VAL A 837 4.86 -18.82 -0.38
C VAL A 837 6.02 -19.58 0.27
N ALA A 838 7.08 -19.89 -0.49
CA ALA A 838 8.25 -20.58 0.05
C ALA A 838 8.90 -19.78 1.20
N GLN A 839 9.06 -18.47 1.02
CA GLN A 839 9.59 -17.56 2.05
C GLN A 839 8.70 -17.55 3.30
N SER A 840 7.38 -17.43 3.14
CA SER A 840 6.43 -17.36 4.26
C SER A 840 6.38 -18.66 5.08
N LYS A 841 6.58 -19.83 4.46
CA LYS A 841 6.72 -21.12 5.18
C LYS A 841 7.93 -21.12 6.12
N GLN A 842 9.06 -20.59 5.64
CA GLN A 842 10.25 -20.43 6.46
C GLN A 842 10.00 -19.42 7.60
N THR A 843 9.40 -18.27 7.29
CA THR A 843 9.06 -17.25 8.30
C THR A 843 8.14 -17.79 9.40
N VAL A 844 7.13 -18.61 9.06
CA VAL A 844 6.28 -19.27 10.06
C VAL A 844 7.09 -20.22 10.93
N THR A 845 7.96 -21.04 10.33
CA THR A 845 8.83 -21.99 11.07
C THR A 845 9.74 -21.26 12.06
N ASP A 846 10.36 -20.15 11.64
CA ASP A 846 11.22 -19.35 12.50
C ASP A 846 10.42 -18.60 13.58
N SER A 847 9.24 -18.07 13.24
CA SER A 847 8.35 -17.41 14.20
C SER A 847 7.83 -18.37 15.28
N ILE A 848 7.54 -19.64 14.94
CA ILE A 848 7.20 -20.68 15.92
C ILE A 848 8.39 -20.89 16.86
N ARG A 849 9.61 -21.00 16.33
CA ARG A 849 10.82 -21.20 17.14
C ARG A 849 11.04 -20.04 18.11
N GLU A 850 10.87 -18.81 17.65
CA GLU A 850 11.03 -17.60 18.47
C GLU A 850 9.94 -17.42 19.52
N ALA A 851 8.69 -17.76 19.20
CA ALA A 851 7.56 -17.63 20.12
C ALA A 851 7.57 -18.71 21.20
N TYR A 852 7.76 -19.98 20.83
CA TYR A 852 7.75 -21.13 21.74
C TYR A 852 9.10 -21.30 22.43
N ARG A 853 9.21 -20.74 23.64
CA ARG A 853 10.47 -20.69 24.39
C ARG A 853 10.34 -20.93 25.90
N TRP A 854 9.12 -21.05 26.44
CA TRP A 854 8.89 -21.18 27.87
C TRP A 854 8.43 -22.59 28.24
N ILE A 855 9.30 -23.33 28.90
CA ILE A 855 8.98 -24.64 29.50
C ILE A 855 8.46 -24.37 30.90
N LEU A 856 7.30 -24.94 31.25
CA LEU A 856 6.74 -24.88 32.60
C LEU A 856 6.84 -26.27 33.22
N VAL A 857 7.66 -26.37 34.26
CA VAL A 857 7.92 -27.62 34.97
C VAL A 857 7.21 -27.56 36.32
N PRO A 858 6.22 -28.44 36.59
CA PRO A 858 5.57 -28.48 37.90
C PRO A 858 6.54 -28.95 38.98
N THR A 859 6.67 -28.18 40.04
CA THR A 859 7.51 -28.45 41.22
C THR A 859 6.67 -28.31 42.49
N GLN A 860 7.07 -29.02 43.55
CA GLN A 860 6.38 -28.99 44.83
C GLN A 860 7.35 -29.27 45.95
N GLU A 861 7.36 -28.42 46.97
CA GLU A 861 8.13 -28.67 48.18
C GLU A 861 7.50 -29.80 49.01
N PRO A 862 8.28 -30.77 49.52
CA PRO A 862 7.76 -31.85 50.35
C PRO A 862 6.98 -31.32 51.57
N GLY A 863 5.69 -31.67 51.67
CA GLY A 863 4.81 -31.23 52.75
C GLY A 863 4.00 -29.96 52.45
N SER A 864 4.26 -29.26 51.34
CA SER A 864 3.40 -28.18 50.85
C SER A 864 2.19 -28.73 50.08
N SER A 865 1.03 -28.08 50.20
CA SER A 865 -0.15 -28.37 49.36
C SER A 865 -0.14 -27.62 48.02
N GLU A 866 0.74 -26.62 47.88
CA GLU A 866 0.80 -25.75 46.70
C GLU A 866 1.80 -26.30 45.68
N ILE A 867 1.40 -26.34 44.41
CA ILE A 867 2.25 -26.73 43.29
C ILE A 867 2.66 -25.47 42.56
N GLU A 868 3.97 -25.28 42.40
CA GLU A 868 4.54 -24.17 41.66
C GLU A 868 4.92 -24.62 40.25
N LEU A 869 5.02 -23.65 39.33
CA LEU A 869 5.48 -23.89 37.96
C LEU A 869 6.81 -23.17 37.78
N GLU A 870 7.89 -23.94 37.66
CA GLU A 870 9.18 -23.39 37.31
C GLU A 870 9.22 -23.06 35.81
N ALA A 871 9.37 -21.78 35.48
CA ALA A 871 9.44 -21.30 34.10
C ALA A 871 10.88 -21.25 33.58
N ILE A 872 11.25 -22.20 32.73
CA ILE A 872 12.58 -22.37 32.15
C ILE A 872 12.58 -21.84 30.71
N LEU A 873 13.52 -20.95 30.40
CA LEU A 873 13.74 -20.47 29.03
C LEU A 873 14.52 -21.50 28.22
N MET A 874 14.05 -21.81 27.01
CA MET A 874 14.76 -22.66 26.05
C MET A 874 15.12 -21.91 24.76
N ASN A 875 16.33 -22.15 24.26
CA ASN A 875 16.89 -21.58 23.04
C ASN A 875 17.50 -22.70 22.17
N GLY A 876 17.86 -22.38 20.92
CA GLY A 876 18.51 -23.30 19.99
C GLY A 876 17.56 -23.87 18.93
N ASP A 877 18.14 -24.63 18.00
CA ASP A 877 17.47 -25.18 16.83
C ASP A 877 16.93 -26.60 17.06
N GLY A 878 15.98 -27.00 16.21
CA GLY A 878 15.28 -28.28 16.25
C GLY A 878 13.76 -28.12 16.40
N THR A 879 13.06 -29.25 16.45
CA THR A 879 11.61 -29.30 16.74
C THR A 879 11.31 -28.80 18.15
N LEU A 880 10.04 -28.53 18.46
CA LEU A 880 9.67 -28.10 19.82
C LEU A 880 10.03 -29.17 20.87
N ALA A 881 9.80 -30.45 20.58
CA ALA A 881 10.10 -31.55 21.50
C ALA A 881 11.60 -31.79 21.68
N GLU A 882 12.40 -31.67 20.61
CA GLU A 882 13.86 -31.80 20.66
C GLU A 882 14.49 -30.68 21.49
N ARG A 883 14.00 -29.43 21.34
CA ARG A 883 14.48 -28.28 22.11
C ARG A 883 14.20 -28.43 23.60
N VAL A 884 12.99 -28.90 23.95
CA VAL A 884 12.66 -29.22 25.36
C VAL A 884 13.56 -30.35 25.87
N THR A 885 13.83 -31.36 25.04
CA THR A 885 14.71 -32.49 25.38
C THR A 885 16.13 -32.04 25.71
N LYS A 886 16.76 -31.22 24.85
CA LYS A 886 18.09 -30.64 25.11
C LYS A 886 18.11 -29.84 26.43
N LYS A 887 17.03 -29.12 26.72
CA LYS A 887 16.93 -28.33 27.95
C LYS A 887 16.69 -29.21 29.18
N ALA A 888 15.94 -30.30 29.03
CA ALA A 888 15.72 -31.30 30.08
C ALA A 888 16.99 -32.07 30.44
N ASP A 889 17.80 -32.44 29.45
CA ASP A 889 19.07 -33.12 29.70
C ASP A 889 20.10 -32.17 30.36
N SER A 890 20.21 -30.92 29.89
CA SER A 890 21.15 -29.94 30.48
C SER A 890 20.72 -29.37 31.83
N GLY A 891 19.41 -29.34 32.11
CA GLY A 891 18.84 -28.85 33.37
C GLY A 891 18.45 -29.95 34.35
N GLU A 892 18.63 -31.22 33.98
CA GLU A 892 18.31 -32.44 34.76
C GLU A 892 16.90 -32.48 35.39
N PHE A 893 15.92 -31.75 34.81
CA PHE A 893 14.55 -31.73 35.35
C PHE A 893 13.68 -32.92 34.91
N VAL A 894 14.18 -33.76 33.98
CA VAL A 894 13.63 -35.10 33.69
C VAL A 894 14.78 -36.11 33.67
N VAL A 895 14.70 -37.12 34.53
CA VAL A 895 15.76 -38.09 34.75
C VAL A 895 15.57 -39.34 33.89
N ARG A 896 16.62 -39.78 33.20
CA ARG A 896 16.61 -40.99 32.33
C ARG A 896 17.20 -42.24 32.98
N SER A 897 18.03 -42.07 33.99
CA SER A 897 18.66 -43.15 34.77
C SER A 897 18.69 -42.76 36.24
N PHE A 898 18.46 -43.72 37.13
CA PHE A 898 18.44 -43.47 38.57
C PHE A 898 19.34 -44.51 39.25
N SER A 899 20.27 -44.06 40.09
CA SER A 899 21.14 -44.99 40.81
C SER A 899 20.43 -45.55 42.06
N PRO A 900 20.81 -46.75 42.54
CA PRO A 900 20.27 -47.28 43.79
C PRO A 900 20.46 -46.34 44.98
N SER A 901 21.59 -45.63 45.06
CA SER A 901 21.87 -44.69 46.14
C SER A 901 20.96 -43.46 46.13
N LEU A 902 20.65 -42.92 44.94
CA LEU A 902 19.65 -41.86 44.81
C LEU A 902 18.26 -42.36 45.20
N LEU A 903 17.91 -43.60 44.85
CA LEU A 903 16.63 -44.20 45.24
C LEU A 903 16.55 -44.41 46.75
N ARG A 904 17.62 -44.89 47.37
CA ARG A 904 17.73 -45.00 48.83
C ARG A 904 17.54 -43.64 49.51
N MET A 905 18.18 -42.59 49.00
CA MET A 905 18.02 -41.24 49.51
C MET A 905 16.56 -40.75 49.45
N GLN A 906 15.82 -41.08 48.38
CA GLN A 906 14.39 -40.74 48.29
C GLN A 906 13.52 -41.51 49.30
N ILE A 907 13.81 -42.81 49.49
CA ILE A 907 13.10 -43.65 50.46
C ILE A 907 13.30 -43.12 51.88
N ASP A 908 14.54 -42.74 52.22
CA ASP A 908 14.90 -42.19 53.53
C ASP A 908 14.30 -40.79 53.73
N ARG A 909 14.33 -39.93 52.70
CA ARG A 909 13.70 -38.59 52.70
C ARG A 909 12.21 -38.68 53.05
N LEU A 910 11.52 -39.68 52.51
CA LEU A 910 10.09 -39.92 52.75
C LEU A 910 9.82 -40.76 54.01
N LYS A 911 10.86 -41.22 54.70
CA LYS A 911 10.78 -42.08 55.91
C LYS A 911 9.92 -43.34 55.69
N LEU A 912 9.98 -43.95 54.50
CA LEU A 912 9.10 -45.07 54.14
C LEU A 912 9.37 -46.34 54.96
N TRP A 913 10.56 -46.45 55.58
CA TRP A 913 10.90 -47.56 56.48
C TRP A 913 10.20 -47.53 57.85
N LYS A 914 9.55 -46.41 58.19
CA LYS A 914 9.05 -46.17 59.56
C LYS A 914 7.97 -47.15 59.99
N ASP A 915 7.05 -47.48 59.08
CA ASP A 915 5.88 -48.31 59.39
C ASP A 915 6.11 -49.78 59.02
N LYS A 916 6.91 -50.05 57.98
CA LYS A 916 7.30 -51.38 57.52
C LYS A 916 8.78 -51.37 57.12
N PRO A 917 9.55 -52.44 57.40
CA PRO A 917 10.95 -52.54 56.98
C PRO A 917 11.13 -52.84 55.48
N TYR A 918 10.08 -52.65 54.67
CA TYR A 918 10.09 -52.87 53.23
C TYR A 918 9.12 -51.94 52.50
N VAL A 919 9.41 -51.64 51.24
CA VAL A 919 8.60 -50.80 50.34
C VAL A 919 8.31 -51.59 49.05
N PRO A 920 7.04 -51.78 48.65
CA PRO A 920 6.71 -52.37 47.36
C PRO A 920 7.22 -51.53 46.18
N LEU A 921 7.86 -52.18 45.20
CA LEU A 921 8.52 -51.51 44.08
C LEU A 921 7.51 -50.82 43.15
N ASP A 922 6.35 -51.43 42.91
CA ASP A 922 5.24 -50.84 42.14
C ASP A 922 4.69 -49.56 42.79
N VAL A 923 4.52 -49.56 44.12
CA VAL A 923 4.07 -48.40 44.90
C VAL A 923 5.10 -47.27 44.79
N LEU A 924 6.38 -47.57 45.00
CA LEU A 924 7.45 -46.57 44.89
C LEU A 924 7.55 -46.02 43.46
N THR A 925 7.48 -46.88 42.46
CA THR A 925 7.46 -46.48 41.04
C THR A 925 6.26 -45.57 40.76
N GLY A 926 5.10 -45.87 41.34
CA GLY A 926 3.90 -45.03 41.28
C GLY A 926 4.15 -43.62 41.84
N TYR A 927 4.88 -43.50 42.96
CA TYR A 927 5.16 -42.20 43.59
C TYR A 927 5.87 -41.22 42.65
N PHE A 928 6.82 -41.69 41.85
CA PHE A 928 7.55 -40.86 40.88
C PHE A 928 6.66 -40.28 39.77
N SER A 929 5.52 -40.92 39.48
CA SER A 929 4.55 -40.41 38.50
C SER A 929 3.39 -39.62 39.13
N GLN A 930 3.04 -39.90 40.38
CA GLN A 930 1.85 -39.33 41.05
C GLN A 930 2.14 -38.03 41.79
N TYR A 931 3.27 -37.94 42.48
CA TYR A 931 3.56 -36.85 43.41
C TYR A 931 4.58 -35.87 42.85
N VAL A 932 4.23 -34.58 42.80
CA VAL A 932 5.04 -33.55 42.12
C VAL A 932 6.35 -33.23 42.87
N TYR A 933 6.42 -33.54 44.17
CA TYR A 933 7.66 -33.41 44.96
C TYR A 933 8.69 -34.53 44.69
N MET A 934 8.33 -35.54 43.89
CA MET A 934 9.26 -36.58 43.46
C MET A 934 10.02 -36.12 42.19
N PRO A 935 11.29 -36.53 41.99
CA PRO A 935 11.98 -36.28 40.74
C PRO A 935 11.17 -36.81 39.54
N LYS A 936 11.11 -36.06 38.44
CA LYS A 936 10.43 -36.53 37.22
C LYS A 936 11.32 -37.54 36.51
N VAL A 937 10.76 -38.67 36.11
CA VAL A 937 11.47 -39.71 35.36
C VAL A 937 10.88 -39.87 33.97
N ALA A 938 11.73 -40.18 32.99
CA ALA A 938 11.29 -40.35 31.61
C ALA A 938 10.24 -41.46 31.45
N GLN A 939 10.38 -42.55 32.22
CA GLN A 939 9.44 -43.66 32.24
C GLN A 939 9.50 -44.41 33.58
N PRO A 940 8.42 -45.10 34.00
CA PRO A 940 8.40 -45.93 35.22
C PRO A 940 9.54 -46.94 35.30
N LYS A 941 9.95 -47.47 34.14
CA LYS A 941 11.04 -48.44 34.02
C LYS A 941 12.37 -47.91 34.60
N VAL A 942 12.61 -46.60 34.61
CA VAL A 942 13.84 -46.01 35.17
C VAL A 942 14.05 -46.40 36.64
N ILE A 943 12.97 -46.48 37.42
CA ILE A 943 13.04 -46.88 38.83
C ILE A 943 13.25 -48.38 38.97
N ILE A 944 12.60 -49.18 38.12
CA ILE A 944 12.77 -50.64 38.08
C ILE A 944 14.20 -51.00 37.67
N ASP A 945 14.74 -50.30 36.68
CA ASP A 945 16.10 -50.49 36.16
C ASP A 945 17.14 -50.24 37.27
N SER A 946 16.92 -49.26 38.16
CA SER A 946 17.83 -49.00 39.29
C SER A 946 18.07 -50.22 40.19
N VAL A 947 17.09 -51.12 40.33
CA VAL A 947 17.22 -52.34 41.16
C VAL A 947 18.18 -53.35 40.54
N TRP A 948 18.34 -53.33 39.21
CA TRP A 948 19.30 -54.20 38.51
C TRP A 948 20.76 -53.82 38.75
N HIS A 949 21.01 -52.59 39.24
CA HIS A 949 22.33 -52.00 39.45
C HIS A 949 22.75 -52.02 40.92
N LEU A 950 22.15 -52.88 41.76
CA LEU A 950 22.50 -53.00 43.19
C LEU A 950 23.97 -53.41 43.41
N ASP A 951 24.59 -54.09 42.45
CA ASP A 951 26.01 -54.45 42.45
C ASP A 951 26.97 -53.26 42.29
N GLU A 952 26.47 -52.09 41.86
CA GLU A 952 27.25 -50.87 41.71
C GLU A 952 27.41 -50.10 43.04
N VAL A 953 26.72 -50.51 44.11
CA VAL A 953 26.79 -49.87 45.43
C VAL A 953 27.90 -50.50 46.29
N LEU A 954 28.89 -49.70 46.70
CA LEU A 954 30.02 -50.14 47.52
C LEU A 954 29.62 -50.65 48.91
N SER A 955 28.60 -50.04 49.53
CA SER A 955 28.06 -50.45 50.82
C SER A 955 26.54 -50.40 50.82
N ILE A 956 25.90 -51.57 50.71
CA ILE A 956 24.44 -51.69 50.73
C ILE A 956 23.84 -51.20 52.05
N GLU A 957 24.56 -51.38 53.17
CA GLU A 957 24.11 -50.94 54.49
C GLU A 957 23.97 -49.40 54.58
N LEU A 958 24.91 -48.67 53.97
CA LEU A 958 24.98 -47.22 54.03
C LEU A 958 24.21 -46.55 52.89
N ASP A 959 24.44 -47.01 51.66
CA ASP A 959 24.07 -46.29 50.44
C ASP A 959 23.14 -47.09 49.51
N GLY A 960 22.62 -48.25 49.95
CA GLY A 960 21.78 -49.13 49.14
C GLY A 960 20.53 -49.65 49.85
N PHE A 961 19.91 -50.67 49.26
CA PHE A 961 18.79 -51.43 49.81
C PHE A 961 18.90 -52.88 49.34
N ALA A 962 18.24 -53.80 50.04
CA ALA A 962 18.11 -55.18 49.56
C ALA A 962 16.84 -55.33 48.70
N TYR A 963 16.81 -56.34 47.84
CA TYR A 963 15.63 -56.69 47.05
C TYR A 963 15.11 -58.07 47.46
N ALA A 964 13.79 -58.23 47.55
CA ALA A 964 13.13 -59.52 47.78
C ALA A 964 11.94 -59.70 46.82
N ASP A 965 11.61 -60.94 46.48
CA ASP A 965 10.49 -61.27 45.59
C ASP A 965 9.13 -61.18 46.30
N SER A 966 9.06 -61.60 47.57
CA SER A 966 7.86 -61.52 48.42
C SER A 966 8.22 -61.55 49.91
N HIS A 967 7.24 -61.28 50.78
CA HIS A 967 7.35 -61.41 52.23
C HIS A 967 6.21 -62.29 52.75
N GLU A 968 6.56 -63.49 53.22
CA GLU A 968 5.64 -64.55 53.65
C GLU A 968 6.08 -65.09 55.01
N ASP A 969 5.14 -65.35 55.92
CA ASP A 969 5.39 -65.89 57.28
C ASP A 969 6.45 -65.15 58.10
N GLY A 970 6.59 -63.83 57.89
CA GLY A 970 7.58 -63.00 58.58
C GLY A 970 9.00 -63.09 58.04
N ARG A 971 9.18 -63.67 56.83
CA ARG A 971 10.48 -63.83 56.16
C ARG A 971 10.43 -63.30 54.72
N PHE A 972 11.54 -62.75 54.25
CA PHE A 972 11.72 -62.27 52.88
C PHE A 972 12.19 -63.41 51.97
N ALA A 973 11.41 -63.74 50.94
CA ALA A 973 11.75 -64.76 49.95
C ALA A 973 12.54 -64.14 48.78
N GLY A 974 13.58 -64.84 48.30
CA GLY A 974 14.43 -64.34 47.21
C GLY A 974 15.26 -63.11 47.57
N LEU A 975 15.56 -62.91 48.86
CA LEU A 975 16.32 -61.78 49.37
C LEU A 975 17.76 -61.74 48.82
N THR A 976 18.16 -60.61 48.23
CA THR A 976 19.51 -60.38 47.70
C THR A 976 19.99 -58.97 48.00
N THR A 977 21.29 -58.82 48.26
CA THR A 977 21.99 -57.55 48.39
C THR A 977 22.86 -57.23 47.16
N GLY A 978 22.99 -58.16 46.22
CA GLY A 978 23.65 -57.95 44.92
C GLY A 978 22.66 -58.01 43.77
N LYS A 979 23.16 -58.04 42.53
CA LYS A 979 22.34 -58.07 41.31
C LYS A 979 21.27 -59.18 41.35
N PRO A 980 19.97 -58.84 41.30
CA PRO A 980 18.90 -59.83 41.35
C PRO A 980 18.85 -60.68 40.08
N ALA A 981 18.36 -61.93 40.19
CA ALA A 981 18.15 -62.81 39.04
C ALA A 981 16.95 -62.39 38.18
N ALA A 982 15.93 -61.81 38.81
CA ALA A 982 14.75 -61.22 38.18
C ALA A 982 14.20 -60.08 39.06
N VAL A 983 13.71 -59.00 38.45
CA VAL A 983 13.00 -57.93 39.14
C VAL A 983 11.53 -57.99 38.77
N ARG A 984 10.66 -58.24 39.75
CA ARG A 984 9.21 -58.35 39.58
C ARG A 984 8.53 -57.03 39.95
N GLN A 985 7.40 -56.71 39.32
CA GLN A 985 6.62 -55.51 39.67
C GLN A 985 6.18 -55.50 41.14
N GLY A 986 5.78 -56.67 41.68
CA GLY A 986 5.43 -56.82 43.11
C GLY A 986 6.61 -57.05 44.06
N GLY A 987 7.85 -56.90 43.58
CA GLY A 987 9.04 -57.07 44.41
C GLY A 987 9.14 -56.00 45.51
N LEU A 988 9.94 -56.28 46.53
CA LEU A 988 10.06 -55.46 47.73
C LEU A 988 11.48 -54.92 47.85
N LEU A 989 11.60 -53.61 48.10
CA LEU A 989 12.83 -52.98 48.54
C LEU A 989 12.89 -53.08 50.07
N VAL A 990 13.92 -53.70 50.62
CA VAL A 990 14.02 -54.07 52.05
C VAL A 990 15.11 -53.25 52.73
N ASP A 991 14.85 -52.81 53.97
CA ASP A 991 15.82 -52.11 54.81
C ASP A 991 17.04 -53.02 55.01
N PRO A 992 18.26 -52.57 54.63
CA PRO A 992 19.48 -53.36 54.79
C PRO A 992 19.66 -53.95 56.20
N LYS A 993 19.26 -53.24 57.26
CA LYS A 993 19.39 -53.73 58.64
C LYS A 993 18.56 -54.97 58.92
N VAL A 994 17.41 -55.09 58.27
CA VAL A 994 16.54 -56.26 58.41
C VAL A 994 16.97 -57.36 57.46
N ALA A 995 17.40 -56.99 56.25
CA ALA A 995 17.94 -57.93 55.28
C ALA A 995 19.18 -58.67 55.80
N PHE A 996 20.17 -57.95 56.36
CA PHE A 996 21.38 -58.56 56.91
C PHE A 996 21.10 -59.48 58.09
N LYS A 997 20.16 -59.12 58.98
CA LYS A 997 19.74 -60.01 60.08
C LYS A 997 19.20 -61.35 59.58
N GLN A 998 18.36 -61.33 58.56
CA GLN A 998 17.84 -62.58 57.99
C GLN A 998 18.92 -63.37 57.27
N ILE A 999 19.83 -62.71 56.53
CA ILE A 999 20.96 -63.36 55.85
C ILE A 999 21.92 -64.02 56.86
N GLU A 1000 22.20 -63.36 57.99
CA GLU A 1000 22.99 -63.92 59.09
C GLU A 1000 22.30 -65.11 59.75
N GLU A 1001 20.98 -65.07 59.95
CA GLU A 1001 20.17 -66.19 60.46
C GLU A 1001 20.10 -67.37 59.48
N ASP A 1002 20.22 -67.11 58.17
CA ASP A 1002 20.15 -68.09 57.09
C ASP A 1002 21.50 -68.70 56.71
N THR A 1003 22.60 -68.22 57.30
CA THR A 1003 23.96 -68.74 57.08
C THR A 1003 24.26 -69.85 58.12
N PRO A 1004 24.35 -71.15 57.74
CA PRO A 1004 24.68 -72.20 58.70
C PRO A 1004 26.14 -72.10 59.20
N GLY A 1005 26.34 -72.18 60.52
CA GLY A 1005 27.65 -72.15 61.18
C GLY A 1005 28.56 -73.37 60.91
N PRO A 1006 29.88 -73.27 61.17
CA PRO A 1006 30.89 -74.23 60.70
C PRO A 1006 30.93 -75.54 61.53
N VAL A 1007 31.13 -76.68 60.85
CA VAL A 1007 31.27 -78.03 61.45
C VAL A 1007 32.72 -78.53 61.28
N ASP A 1008 33.33 -79.03 62.36
CA ASP A 1008 34.66 -79.67 62.41
C ASP A 1008 34.68 -80.77 63.52
N PRO A 1009 35.63 -81.75 63.60
CA PRO A 1009 35.54 -83.07 62.94
C PRO A 1009 35.68 -84.34 63.87
N SER A 1010 35.47 -85.54 63.27
CA SER A 1010 35.87 -86.95 63.66
C SER A 1010 34.97 -87.79 64.60
N PRO A 1011 35.06 -89.17 64.65
CA PRO A 1011 35.82 -90.16 63.82
C PRO A 1011 34.97 -91.36 63.25
N GLY A 1012 35.57 -92.16 62.34
CA GLY A 1012 35.00 -93.42 61.76
C GLY A 1012 35.02 -94.66 62.69
N PRO A 1013 34.62 -95.89 62.25
CA PRO A 1013 35.43 -96.71 61.31
C PRO A 1013 34.70 -97.71 60.33
N GLY A 1014 35.53 -98.32 59.44
CA GLY A 1014 35.42 -99.38 58.39
C GLY A 1014 34.27 -100.40 58.30
N GLY A 1015 34.11 -101.21 57.24
CA GLY A 1015 34.92 -101.54 56.05
C GLY A 1015 34.35 -102.74 55.25
N ASP A 1016 34.99 -103.04 54.11
CA ASP A 1016 35.03 -104.28 53.27
C ASP A 1016 34.36 -104.36 51.87
N GLU A 1017 35.23 -104.77 50.93
CA GLU A 1017 35.19 -105.08 49.48
C GLU A 1017 34.68 -106.53 49.19
N PRO A 1018 34.69 -107.16 47.95
CA PRO A 1018 35.48 -106.91 46.71
C PRO A 1018 34.77 -107.13 45.32
N ARG A 1019 35.54 -106.93 44.21
CA ARG A 1019 35.21 -107.09 42.76
C ARG A 1019 35.32 -108.54 42.21
N PRO A 1020 34.89 -108.86 40.96
CA PRO A 1020 35.82 -108.87 39.78
C PRO A 1020 35.17 -108.48 38.40
N ASN A 1021 35.89 -108.75 37.29
CA ASN A 1021 36.05 -107.95 36.05
C ASN A 1021 35.46 -108.64 34.74
N PRO A 1022 35.81 -108.30 33.46
CA PRO A 1022 34.92 -107.96 32.31
C PRO A 1022 34.92 -108.98 31.12
N PRO A 1023 34.42 -108.66 29.89
CA PRO A 1023 35.26 -108.19 28.74
C PRO A 1023 34.50 -107.22 27.76
N GLY A 1024 35.02 -106.58 26.70
CA GLY A 1024 36.32 -106.50 26.03
C GLY A 1024 36.20 -106.02 24.56
N GLY A 1025 37.13 -105.17 24.09
CA GLY A 1025 37.64 -105.04 22.69
C GLY A 1025 36.86 -104.17 21.68
N GLY A 1026 37.44 -103.33 20.80
CA GLY A 1026 38.82 -102.98 20.40
C GLY A 1026 38.73 -102.28 19.01
N GLY A 1027 39.31 -101.10 18.77
CA GLY A 1027 40.68 -100.82 18.28
C GLY A 1027 40.59 -100.09 16.91
N GLY A 1028 41.45 -99.18 16.44
CA GLY A 1028 42.71 -98.50 16.82
C GLY A 1028 42.93 -97.36 15.78
N GLY A 1029 43.92 -96.47 15.76
CA GLY A 1029 45.16 -96.15 16.50
C GLY A 1029 45.55 -94.70 16.10
N THR A 1030 46.65 -94.04 16.50
CA THR A 1030 47.86 -94.35 17.26
C THR A 1030 48.66 -93.03 17.45
N THR A 1031 48.96 -92.65 18.72
CA THR A 1031 50.23 -92.16 19.35
C THR A 1031 51.18 -91.11 18.71
N PRO A 1032 52.16 -90.52 19.48
CA PRO A 1032 52.35 -90.34 20.95
C PRO A 1032 52.71 -88.86 21.34
N GLY A 1033 52.46 -88.29 22.54
CA GLY A 1033 53.10 -88.51 23.87
C GLY A 1033 54.39 -87.64 24.07
N PRO A 1034 54.86 -87.28 25.30
CA PRO A 1034 54.35 -87.63 26.64
C PRO A 1034 54.49 -86.58 27.82
N GLY A 1035 53.80 -86.89 28.95
CA GLY A 1035 54.15 -86.69 30.39
C GLY A 1035 54.11 -85.27 30.99
N GLY A 1036 53.76 -85.00 32.26
CA GLY A 1036 53.33 -85.82 33.39
C GLY A 1036 53.81 -85.22 34.72
N GLY A 1037 52.90 -84.94 35.68
CA GLY A 1037 53.15 -84.96 37.14
C GLY A 1037 53.52 -83.66 37.91
N GLY A 1038 52.78 -83.40 39.01
CA GLY A 1038 53.37 -83.09 40.33
C GLY A 1038 53.44 -81.64 40.86
N ALA A 1039 52.68 -81.39 41.93
CA ALA A 1039 53.01 -80.64 43.16
C ALA A 1039 53.46 -79.15 43.13
N GLY A 1040 52.75 -78.34 43.94
CA GLY A 1040 53.34 -77.34 44.87
C GLY A 1040 53.89 -76.03 44.30
N GLY A 1041 53.44 -74.91 44.89
CA GLY A 1041 54.12 -73.62 44.81
C GLY A 1041 53.22 -72.49 44.31
N GLY A 1042 53.07 -71.44 45.11
CA GLY A 1042 52.31 -70.25 44.75
C GLY A 1042 52.82 -69.63 43.44
N THR A 1043 51.89 -69.23 42.58
CA THR A 1043 52.17 -68.43 41.39
C THR A 1043 51.48 -67.08 41.55
N THR A 1044 52.28 -66.08 41.89
CA THR A 1044 51.96 -64.67 41.64
C THR A 1044 51.54 -64.53 40.18
N ALA A 1045 50.33 -64.00 39.93
CA ALA A 1045 49.88 -63.67 38.58
C ALA A 1045 50.87 -62.67 37.96
N SER A 1046 51.50 -63.05 36.85
CA SER A 1046 52.42 -62.19 36.11
C SER A 1046 51.66 -61.04 35.48
N VAL A 1047 52.07 -59.80 35.77
CA VAL A 1047 51.51 -58.58 35.17
C VAL A 1047 51.87 -58.53 33.67
N PRO A 1048 50.89 -58.35 32.76
CA PRO A 1048 51.17 -58.21 31.33
C PRO A 1048 51.96 -56.92 31.06
N THR A 1049 53.06 -57.02 30.30
CA THR A 1049 54.02 -55.92 30.07
C THR A 1049 53.87 -55.22 28.71
N ARG A 1050 52.87 -55.61 27.88
CA ARG A 1050 52.64 -55.02 26.55
C ARG A 1050 51.14 -54.91 26.25
N PHE A 1051 50.73 -53.76 25.68
CA PHE A 1051 49.35 -53.46 25.28
C PHE A 1051 49.30 -53.11 23.77
N HIS A 1052 48.31 -53.66 23.06
CA HIS A 1052 48.04 -53.35 21.64
C HIS A 1052 46.54 -53.53 21.38
N ALA A 1053 45.89 -52.53 20.78
CA ALA A 1053 44.47 -52.53 20.45
C ALA A 1053 44.20 -51.80 19.14
N THR A 1054 43.24 -52.29 18.35
CA THR A 1054 42.82 -51.70 17.07
C THR A 1054 41.28 -51.70 17.01
N LYS A 1055 40.68 -50.60 16.57
CA LYS A 1055 39.23 -50.45 16.44
C LYS A 1055 38.91 -49.67 15.16
N GLU A 1056 38.06 -50.24 14.31
CA GLU A 1056 37.49 -49.55 13.16
C GLU A 1056 36.42 -48.55 13.61
N VAL A 1057 36.39 -47.36 13.00
CA VAL A 1057 35.50 -46.26 13.38
C VAL A 1057 34.79 -45.73 12.13
N THR A 1058 33.50 -45.42 12.24
CA THR A 1058 32.69 -44.90 11.12
C THR A 1058 32.82 -43.39 10.99
N SER A 1059 32.79 -42.87 9.76
CA SER A 1059 33.06 -41.46 9.45
C SER A 1059 32.15 -40.45 10.14
N ASP A 1060 30.93 -40.85 10.50
CA ASP A 1060 29.92 -40.03 11.19
C ASP A 1060 30.14 -39.88 12.69
N ARG A 1061 31.01 -40.71 13.30
CA ARG A 1061 31.21 -40.79 14.75
C ARG A 1061 32.67 -40.69 15.20
N VAL A 1062 33.60 -40.46 14.27
CA VAL A 1062 35.06 -40.43 14.51
C VAL A 1062 35.43 -39.57 15.71
N VAL A 1063 34.91 -38.34 15.80
CA VAL A 1063 35.29 -37.41 16.88
C VAL A 1063 34.84 -37.92 18.25
N ARG A 1064 33.62 -38.43 18.36
CA ARG A 1064 33.08 -38.97 19.62
C ARG A 1064 33.81 -40.24 20.04
N ASP A 1065 34.02 -41.15 19.08
CA ASP A 1065 34.62 -42.45 19.38
C ASP A 1065 36.12 -42.31 19.69
N VAL A 1066 36.84 -41.38 19.04
CA VAL A 1066 38.24 -41.06 19.40
C VAL A 1066 38.33 -40.35 20.76
N ALA A 1067 37.39 -39.46 21.09
CA ALA A 1067 37.32 -38.84 22.41
C ALA A 1067 37.09 -39.89 23.51
N GLN A 1068 36.16 -40.83 23.28
CA GLN A 1068 35.90 -41.91 24.21
C GLN A 1068 37.09 -42.88 24.33
N ILE A 1069 37.78 -43.22 23.24
CA ILE A 1069 39.03 -44.01 23.31
C ILE A 1069 40.10 -43.25 24.08
N TYR A 1070 40.15 -41.92 23.93
CA TYR A 1070 41.07 -41.11 24.70
C TYR A 1070 40.75 -41.18 26.18
N GLU A 1071 39.50 -40.91 26.59
CA GLU A 1071 39.09 -40.89 28.00
C GLU A 1071 39.19 -42.27 28.66
N GLU A 1072 38.77 -43.33 27.98
CA GLU A 1072 38.63 -44.66 28.59
C GLU A 1072 39.87 -45.55 28.42
N VAL A 1073 40.80 -45.20 27.53
CA VAL A 1073 41.99 -46.05 27.26
C VAL A 1073 43.28 -45.25 27.31
N ILE A 1074 43.42 -44.18 26.51
CA ILE A 1074 44.69 -43.44 26.39
C ILE A 1074 44.99 -42.63 27.65
N SER A 1075 43.96 -42.05 28.29
CA SER A 1075 44.09 -41.22 29.49
C SER A 1075 44.77 -41.98 30.63
N HIS A 1076 44.53 -43.29 30.75
CA HIS A 1076 45.17 -44.14 31.74
C HIS A 1076 46.68 -44.29 31.50
N PHE A 1077 47.15 -44.29 30.25
CA PHE A 1077 48.59 -44.28 29.95
C PHE A 1077 49.21 -42.90 30.19
N VAL A 1078 48.52 -41.83 29.75
CA VAL A 1078 49.02 -40.45 29.85
C VAL A 1078 49.09 -39.97 31.30
N THR A 1079 48.05 -40.22 32.09
CA THR A 1079 47.98 -39.81 33.51
C THR A 1079 49.06 -40.49 34.35
N ASN A 1080 49.49 -41.70 33.95
CA ASN A 1080 50.56 -42.45 34.61
C ASN A 1080 51.95 -42.23 33.97
N GLY A 1081 52.07 -41.28 33.03
CA GLY A 1081 53.34 -40.93 32.40
C GLY A 1081 53.95 -42.03 31.51
N VAL A 1082 53.15 -43.00 31.07
CA VAL A 1082 53.59 -44.10 30.20
C VAL A 1082 53.53 -43.65 28.75
N ALA A 1083 54.65 -43.77 28.02
CA ALA A 1083 54.71 -43.39 26.61
C ALA A 1083 53.80 -44.29 25.77
N VAL A 1084 52.85 -43.67 25.05
CA VAL A 1084 51.88 -44.35 24.19
C VAL A 1084 51.99 -43.78 22.77
N LYS A 1085 52.05 -44.66 21.77
CA LYS A 1085 52.01 -44.28 20.35
C LYS A 1085 50.61 -44.54 19.81
N VAL A 1086 49.99 -43.50 19.25
CA VAL A 1086 48.67 -43.56 18.62
C VAL A 1086 48.84 -43.28 17.13
N THR A 1087 48.24 -44.12 16.29
CA THR A 1087 48.27 -43.96 14.84
C THR A 1087 46.82 -43.88 14.35
N LEU A 1088 46.49 -42.86 13.56
CA LEU A 1088 45.20 -42.72 12.88
C LEU A 1088 45.44 -42.88 11.38
N ASP A 1089 44.76 -43.84 10.76
CA ASP A 1089 44.85 -44.11 9.33
C ASP A 1089 43.54 -43.71 8.65
N VAL A 1090 43.62 -42.99 7.53
CA VAL A 1090 42.46 -42.43 6.82
C VAL A 1090 42.60 -42.72 5.34
N GLU A 1091 41.76 -43.64 4.84
CA GLU A 1091 41.78 -44.10 3.45
C GLU A 1091 40.42 -43.85 2.78
N SER A 1092 40.44 -43.55 1.47
CA SER A 1092 39.24 -43.40 0.66
C SER A 1092 39.50 -43.71 -0.81
N ASP A 1093 38.79 -44.71 -1.34
CA ASP A 1093 38.92 -45.17 -2.73
C ASP A 1093 38.04 -44.41 -3.73
N SER A 1094 37.32 -43.37 -3.31
CA SER A 1094 36.35 -42.62 -4.14
C SER A 1094 36.64 -41.11 -4.21
N LEU A 1095 37.92 -40.73 -4.40
CA LEU A 1095 38.33 -39.33 -4.58
C LEU A 1095 37.76 -38.67 -5.85
N ASP A 1096 37.31 -39.47 -6.82
CA ASP A 1096 36.63 -39.05 -8.05
C ASP A 1096 35.27 -38.37 -7.79
N LYS A 1097 34.62 -38.71 -6.67
CA LYS A 1097 33.33 -38.12 -6.27
C LYS A 1097 33.45 -36.72 -5.67
N LEU A 1098 34.67 -36.21 -5.48
CA LEU A 1098 34.92 -34.87 -4.93
C LEU A 1098 35.23 -33.87 -6.05
N THR A 1099 34.78 -32.62 -5.89
CA THR A 1099 35.09 -31.56 -6.85
C THR A 1099 36.57 -31.17 -6.81
N THR A 1100 37.07 -30.52 -7.86
CA THR A 1100 38.48 -30.10 -7.96
C THR A 1100 38.88 -29.14 -6.84
N ASP A 1101 37.95 -28.26 -6.44
CA ASP A 1101 38.16 -27.30 -5.35
C ASP A 1101 38.21 -28.01 -3.98
N GLN A 1102 37.36 -29.02 -3.76
CA GLN A 1102 37.39 -29.83 -2.55
C GLN A 1102 38.69 -30.63 -2.43
N ARG A 1103 39.16 -31.24 -3.54
CA ARG A 1103 40.45 -31.96 -3.56
C ARG A 1103 41.65 -31.04 -3.28
N SER A 1104 41.60 -29.81 -3.79
CA SER A 1104 42.65 -28.80 -3.54
C SER A 1104 42.63 -28.34 -2.07
N ALA A 1105 41.44 -28.10 -1.50
CA ALA A 1105 41.29 -27.72 -0.10
C ALA A 1105 41.80 -28.81 0.86
N ILE A 1106 41.59 -30.10 0.56
CA ILE A 1106 42.12 -31.19 1.41
C ILE A 1106 43.66 -31.19 1.37
N ARG A 1107 44.30 -31.02 0.21
CA ARG A 1107 45.78 -30.91 0.13
C ARG A 1107 46.33 -29.73 0.93
N GLU A 1108 45.69 -28.57 0.84
CA GLU A 1108 46.11 -27.37 1.57
C GLU A 1108 45.93 -27.54 3.09
N ASN A 1109 44.83 -28.17 3.51
CA ASN A 1109 44.57 -28.47 4.91
C ASN A 1109 45.56 -29.50 5.49
N LEU A 1110 45.94 -30.55 4.74
CA LEU A 1110 46.95 -31.52 5.19
C LEU A 1110 48.29 -30.86 5.47
N LYS A 1111 48.73 -29.94 4.60
CA LYS A 1111 49.95 -29.14 4.82
C LYS A 1111 49.83 -28.22 6.03
N THR A 1112 48.67 -27.57 6.19
CA THR A 1112 48.42 -26.64 7.31
C THR A 1112 48.37 -27.35 8.66
N LEU A 1113 47.89 -28.59 8.68
CA LEU A 1113 47.84 -29.44 9.87
C LEU A 1113 49.17 -30.16 10.17
N GLY A 1114 50.22 -29.93 9.38
CA GLY A 1114 51.58 -30.38 9.68
C GLY A 1114 51.91 -31.82 9.30
N PHE A 1115 51.16 -32.43 8.38
CA PHE A 1115 51.51 -33.73 7.81
C PHE A 1115 52.73 -33.58 6.88
N ASN A 1116 53.73 -34.47 6.97
CA ASN A 1116 54.88 -34.42 6.07
C ASN A 1116 54.48 -34.87 4.66
N ASP A 1117 55.10 -34.32 3.63
CA ASP A 1117 54.79 -34.63 2.23
C ASP A 1117 55.08 -36.11 1.86
N ASP A 1118 55.85 -36.84 2.67
CA ASP A 1118 56.12 -38.29 2.52
C ASP A 1118 55.08 -39.20 3.23
N ASP A 1119 54.22 -38.63 4.09
CA ASP A 1119 53.26 -39.37 4.93
C ASP A 1119 51.86 -39.48 4.30
N TRP A 1120 51.62 -38.87 3.13
CA TRP A 1120 50.34 -38.95 2.42
C TRP A 1120 50.51 -38.91 0.89
N SER A 1121 49.57 -39.53 0.16
CA SER A 1121 49.51 -39.44 -1.30
C SER A 1121 48.06 -39.33 -1.78
N MET A 1122 47.83 -38.58 -2.86
CA MET A 1122 46.54 -38.53 -3.56
C MET A 1122 46.82 -38.73 -5.05
N GLY A 1123 46.72 -39.99 -5.47
CA GLY A 1123 46.89 -40.44 -6.87
C GLY A 1123 45.74 -40.03 -7.78
#